data_AF-A0A661NRT8-F1
#
_entry.id   AF-A0A661NRT8-F1
#
_cell.length_a   1.000
_cell.length_b   1.000
_cell.length_c   1.000
_cell.angle_alpha   90.00
_cell.angle_beta   90.00
_cell.angle_gamma   90.00
#
_symmetry.space_group_name_H-M   'P 1'
#
loop_
_entity.id
_entity.type
_entity.pdbx_description
1 polymer ?
#
loop_
_entity_poly.entity_id
_entity_poly.type
_entity_poly.pdbx_seq_one_letter_code
_entity_poly.pdbx_strand_id
1 'polypeptide(L)'
;MKISISRMLLSSLLAAILLAGCSDNTIGPNHPPRAVAGPDGNLDVNTPATLDGSASFDPDGDDLDFSWSILAAPPGAQATIAAVEEETTTLRPDVAGTWLIGLVVTDSRGLSSRPDVVHLEVRSTTCTSDADCDDGIACTVDRCRTDTGRCDFTPDDSRCADDGVFCNGAEVCTPGVGCTSSGDPCRDVPGACDEENDICGGCGDGVIANGEDCDPAAPAGSHCCNPATCRWTLAGEADPQGTCSGAPECQLDVCDGAGNCTFANAPEGSSCGDPGSSDCDRPDSCLGGSCQANREPPATVCRPAAGECDVAEHCDGVNPDCPPDEFAPPGTQCTDLSADDCRDAQCDGAGNCDQAHAFEPDGSDCAGDGVGCTRDECQGGTCRHLPDDGNCPPDGLFCNGVEYCDPASDCTSPGNPCLDPGDCDEDNDACRSCGDGLVSNGEDCDPAPPAGDNCCDPLTCRWTANGQPDPQAACTGAPVCHQDVCDGSGGCTTAFSAPGTACGDQTDDDCTDPDSCDGAGRCLPNNAPSGTACGNSSFCGGSGTCDDDGRCLAANLVAGDYCDGGQLVHCDGNGGETSRVNCALGCVDAAPSSRCRQVDPANVESNLLCAGTTALVIDAPATIDTSSGDIVYDAGGLIAHSDTIVSQPNPGRPIMVFSFTSIDIAADVSVIGTRPLALLSCGDISLDAVINACGRANLGGPGGRDGGASESDGIGYYSGYGRGGPGRNNNPWSCAGGGGGAFGGDGGQGGDGGSNYYGGAGGTSYGTAELEPLLGGSGGGGGGDWGGGSAGWGGGGGGAVQLTAGGALTIGPGSGITACGAGGGTNNDVEGIAGGGGGSGGGILLEGVTVTIDGIVAANGGGGGGGDGYEDSADATPGDDGYFGTSRAQGGSGTAGSYNDGGDGGRGGAADEPWGDPGEDMRKAGGGGGAAGRIRINTASGNVSGSFTLSPSPATGLTTFGIVDSI
;
A
#
# COMPACT_ATOMS: atom_id res chain seq x y z
N MET A 1 13.15 39.49 -60.24
CA MET A 1 13.21 40.97 -60.18
C MET A 1 13.52 41.28 -58.71
N LYS A 2 14.70 41.70 -58.20
CA LYS A 2 15.97 42.34 -58.61
C LYS A 2 17.12 41.60 -57.85
N ILE A 3 18.23 41.13 -58.46
CA ILE A 3 19.56 41.75 -58.69
C ILE A 3 20.19 42.55 -57.50
N SER A 4 21.29 42.02 -56.94
CA SER A 4 22.65 42.64 -56.77
C SER A 4 23.56 41.59 -56.10
N ILE A 5 24.63 40.98 -56.65
CA ILE A 5 25.89 41.37 -57.31
C ILE A 5 26.97 42.02 -56.40
N SER A 6 28.07 41.26 -56.25
CA SER A 6 29.51 41.61 -56.08
C SER A 6 30.07 42.17 -54.77
N ARG A 7 31.07 41.44 -54.22
CA ARG A 7 32.50 41.76 -54.46
C ARG A 7 33.43 40.53 -54.37
N MET A 8 34.22 40.41 -55.42
CA MET A 8 35.23 39.42 -55.80
C MET A 8 36.61 40.11 -55.65
N LEU A 9 37.70 39.47 -55.18
CA LEU A 9 38.93 39.10 -55.95
C LEU A 9 40.17 38.93 -55.01
N LEU A 10 40.82 37.74 -55.02
CA LEU A 10 42.17 37.40 -55.58
C LEU A 10 43.38 37.90 -54.74
N SER A 11 44.42 37.14 -54.35
CA SER A 11 45.22 36.07 -55.00
C SER A 11 46.22 35.49 -53.96
N SER A 12 46.59 34.21 -53.93
CA SER A 12 47.71 33.66 -54.73
C SER A 12 47.88 32.14 -54.47
N LEU A 13 48.36 31.48 -55.52
CA LEU A 13 48.33 30.05 -55.81
C LEU A 13 49.69 29.37 -55.52
N LEU A 14 49.64 28.05 -55.24
CA LEU A 14 50.58 26.98 -55.63
C LEU A 14 51.51 26.37 -54.56
N ALA A 15 51.14 25.18 -54.05
CA ALA A 15 51.93 23.94 -54.18
C ALA A 15 51.13 22.73 -53.65
N ALA A 16 50.74 21.84 -54.55
CA ALA A 16 50.12 20.54 -54.25
C ALA A 16 51.21 19.46 -54.14
N ILE A 17 51.21 18.64 -53.06
CA ILE A 17 51.70 17.24 -53.05
C ILE A 17 50.92 16.41 -51.99
N LEU A 18 50.10 15.50 -52.51
CA LEU A 18 49.62 14.20 -52.01
C LEU A 18 49.67 13.86 -50.50
N LEU A 19 48.49 13.58 -49.94
CA LEU A 19 48.15 12.25 -49.41
C LEU A 19 46.71 11.91 -49.81
N ALA A 20 46.54 10.73 -50.38
CA ALA A 20 45.26 10.16 -50.74
C ALA A 20 44.52 9.71 -49.47
N GLY A 21 43.27 10.15 -49.33
CA GLY A 21 42.23 9.52 -48.53
C GLY A 21 40.98 9.47 -49.41
N CYS A 22 40.46 8.28 -49.63
CA CYS A 22 39.39 7.99 -50.59
C CYS A 22 38.12 8.81 -50.34
N SER A 23 37.63 9.53 -51.35
CA SER A 23 36.19 9.79 -51.44
C SER A 23 35.57 8.56 -52.09
N ASP A 24 35.23 7.58 -51.26
CA ASP A 24 34.37 6.48 -51.69
C ASP A 24 32.96 7.07 -51.89
N ASN A 25 32.55 7.19 -53.15
CA ASN A 25 31.22 7.68 -53.52
C ASN A 25 30.18 6.54 -53.45
N THR A 26 30.22 5.78 -52.35
CA THR A 26 29.11 4.97 -51.89
C THR A 26 28.30 5.82 -50.94
N ILE A 27 27.05 6.12 -51.29
CA ILE A 27 26.10 6.70 -50.34
C ILE A 27 25.95 5.68 -49.20
N GLY A 28 26.67 5.92 -48.10
CA GLY A 28 26.51 5.15 -46.87
C GLY A 28 25.08 5.33 -46.34
N PRO A 29 24.58 4.40 -45.51
CA PRO A 29 23.33 4.62 -44.78
C PRO A 29 23.41 5.96 -44.04
N ASN A 30 22.35 6.77 -44.13
CA ASN A 30 22.26 8.04 -43.40
C ASN A 30 22.13 7.77 -41.91
N HIS A 31 23.02 8.32 -41.09
CA HIS A 31 22.95 8.27 -39.64
C HIS A 31 22.32 9.56 -39.13
N PRO A 32 21.43 9.50 -38.11
CA PRO A 32 20.84 10.71 -37.56
C PRO A 32 21.92 11.58 -36.89
N PRO A 33 21.81 12.91 -36.99
CA PRO A 33 22.77 13.82 -36.38
C PRO A 33 22.63 13.85 -34.85
N ARG A 34 23.65 14.38 -34.17
CA ARG A 34 23.66 14.56 -32.71
C ARG A 34 23.58 16.04 -32.36
N ALA A 35 22.50 16.45 -31.69
CA ALA A 35 22.38 17.78 -31.09
C ALA A 35 23.29 17.90 -29.86
N VAL A 36 23.93 19.07 -29.73
CA VAL A 36 24.64 19.51 -28.53
C VAL A 36 24.20 20.95 -28.26
N ALA A 37 23.33 21.13 -27.27
CA ALA A 37 22.67 22.39 -26.97
C ALA A 37 23.51 23.35 -26.11
N GLY A 38 24.65 22.86 -25.62
CA GLY A 38 25.55 23.61 -24.72
C GLY A 38 25.34 23.23 -23.25
N PRO A 39 26.14 23.81 -22.34
CA PRO A 39 26.09 23.48 -20.92
C PRO A 39 24.86 24.12 -20.23
N ASP A 40 24.38 23.45 -19.19
CA ASP A 40 23.42 24.00 -18.23
C ASP A 40 23.98 25.26 -17.54
N GLY A 41 23.09 26.15 -17.11
CA GLY A 41 23.50 27.48 -16.65
C GLY A 41 22.64 28.05 -15.54
N ASN A 42 23.29 28.77 -14.64
CA ASN A 42 22.60 29.62 -13.66
C ASN A 42 22.67 31.07 -14.15
N LEU A 43 21.53 31.75 -14.18
CA LEU A 43 21.47 33.16 -14.53
C LEU A 43 20.43 33.89 -13.69
N ASP A 44 20.53 35.21 -13.64
CA ASP A 44 19.50 36.01 -12.97
C ASP A 44 18.37 36.36 -13.95
N VAL A 45 17.16 36.57 -13.43
CA VAL A 45 15.99 37.02 -14.21
C VAL A 45 16.37 38.21 -15.10
N ASN A 46 15.85 38.22 -16.33
CA ASN A 46 16.12 39.19 -17.41
C ASN A 46 17.56 39.23 -17.96
N THR A 47 18.46 38.38 -17.46
CA THR A 47 19.80 38.21 -18.04
C THR A 47 19.70 37.38 -19.34
N PRO A 48 20.31 37.81 -20.45
CA PRO A 48 20.33 37.01 -21.67
C PRO A 48 21.13 35.72 -21.48
N ALA A 49 20.49 34.57 -21.69
CA ALA A 49 21.15 33.30 -21.92
C ALA A 49 21.53 33.19 -23.40
N THR A 50 22.80 32.88 -23.68
CA THR A 50 23.25 32.52 -25.02
C THR A 50 23.15 31.02 -25.17
N LEU A 51 22.41 30.57 -26.20
CA LEU A 51 22.21 29.17 -26.53
C LEU A 51 23.07 28.86 -27.76
N ASP A 52 23.95 27.87 -27.66
CA ASP A 52 24.98 27.61 -28.68
C ASP A 52 24.98 26.14 -29.10
N GLY A 53 24.47 25.90 -30.30
CA GLY A 53 24.35 24.58 -30.91
C GLY A 53 25.59 24.16 -31.70
N SER A 54 26.62 25.00 -31.79
CA SER A 54 27.77 24.82 -32.70
C SER A 54 28.60 23.55 -32.48
N ALA A 55 28.45 22.90 -31.32
CA ALA A 55 29.06 21.61 -31.04
C ALA A 55 28.27 20.41 -31.59
N SER A 56 27.09 20.65 -32.17
CA SER A 56 26.28 19.63 -32.84
C SER A 56 26.99 19.11 -34.08
N PHE A 57 26.87 17.82 -34.38
CA PHE A 57 27.54 17.24 -35.53
C PHE A 57 26.75 16.07 -36.14
N ASP A 58 26.94 15.89 -37.43
CA ASP A 58 26.48 14.73 -38.18
C ASP A 58 27.62 13.71 -38.35
N PRO A 59 27.43 12.42 -38.01
CA PRO A 59 28.46 11.38 -38.18
C PRO A 59 28.91 11.17 -39.63
N ASP A 60 28.06 11.47 -40.61
CA ASP A 60 28.37 11.36 -42.04
C ASP A 60 28.96 12.66 -42.62
N GLY A 61 28.98 13.74 -41.83
CA GLY A 61 29.52 15.05 -42.18
C GLY A 61 28.57 15.92 -43.01
N ASP A 62 27.27 15.65 -42.96
CA ASP A 62 26.25 16.48 -43.60
C ASP A 62 26.04 17.82 -42.88
N ASP A 63 25.60 18.84 -43.63
CA ASP A 63 25.22 20.14 -43.07
C ASP A 63 23.95 20.00 -42.20
N LEU A 64 23.84 20.82 -41.15
CA LEU A 64 22.77 20.79 -40.15
C LEU A 64 21.88 22.04 -40.17
N ASP A 65 20.58 21.82 -40.10
CA ASP A 65 19.57 22.84 -39.77
C ASP A 65 19.22 22.76 -38.27
N PHE A 66 19.06 23.90 -37.59
CA PHE A 66 18.84 23.99 -36.14
C PHE A 66 17.38 24.32 -35.82
N SER A 67 16.86 23.82 -34.69
CA SER A 67 15.52 24.13 -34.21
C SER A 67 15.49 24.18 -32.68
N TRP A 68 15.44 25.39 -32.13
CA TRP A 68 15.33 25.66 -30.69
C TRP A 68 13.89 25.79 -30.23
N SER A 69 13.57 25.27 -29.04
CA SER A 69 12.24 25.36 -28.44
C SER A 69 12.28 25.44 -26.91
N ILE A 70 11.28 26.10 -26.31
CA ILE A 70 11.06 26.09 -24.86
C ILE A 70 10.20 24.87 -24.54
N LEU A 71 10.75 23.91 -23.81
CA LEU A 71 10.07 22.67 -23.42
C LEU A 71 9.28 22.83 -22.12
N ALA A 72 9.83 23.60 -21.17
CA ALA A 72 9.16 23.97 -19.93
C ALA A 72 9.66 25.33 -19.43
N ALA A 73 8.78 26.10 -18.80
CA ALA A 73 9.08 27.38 -18.16
C ALA A 73 8.20 27.55 -16.90
N PRO A 74 8.63 28.36 -15.91
CA PRO A 74 7.86 28.61 -14.70
C PRO A 74 6.48 29.26 -14.99
N PRO A 75 5.47 29.04 -14.14
CA PRO A 75 4.15 29.65 -14.31
C PRO A 75 4.22 31.17 -14.44
N GLY A 76 3.53 31.72 -15.45
CA GLY A 76 3.51 33.17 -15.72
C GLY A 76 4.61 33.66 -16.67
N ALA A 77 5.58 32.83 -17.05
CA ALA A 77 6.62 33.16 -18.02
C ALA A 77 6.07 33.50 -19.42
N GLN A 78 6.60 34.55 -20.06
CA GLN A 78 6.23 35.03 -21.39
C GLN A 78 7.43 35.16 -22.34
N ALA A 79 8.64 34.79 -21.91
CA ALA A 79 9.85 34.91 -22.73
C ALA A 79 9.80 34.07 -24.01
N THR A 80 10.50 34.54 -25.05
CA THR A 80 10.63 33.86 -26.35
C THR A 80 12.09 33.79 -26.78
N ILE A 81 12.42 32.80 -27.63
CA ILE A 81 13.75 32.63 -28.21
C ILE A 81 13.86 33.54 -29.44
N ALA A 82 14.94 34.32 -29.53
CA ALA A 82 15.07 35.40 -30.53
C ALA A 82 15.16 34.89 -31.98
N ALA A 83 15.90 33.81 -32.23
CA ALA A 83 16.05 33.20 -33.54
C ALA A 83 16.16 31.67 -33.37
N VAL A 84 15.07 30.95 -33.62
CA VAL A 84 14.99 29.50 -33.32
C VAL A 84 15.69 28.59 -34.34
N GLU A 85 16.04 29.11 -35.51
CA GLU A 85 16.66 28.33 -36.60
C GLU A 85 18.18 28.57 -36.74
N GLU A 86 18.76 29.42 -35.90
CA GLU A 86 20.19 29.77 -35.96
C GLU A 86 21.03 28.84 -35.08
N GLU A 87 22.29 28.60 -35.50
CA GLU A 87 23.28 27.80 -34.77
C GLU A 87 23.53 28.35 -33.36
N THR A 88 23.58 29.67 -33.20
CA THR A 88 23.67 30.35 -31.90
C THR A 88 22.57 31.39 -31.77
N THR A 89 21.85 31.38 -30.64
CA THR A 89 20.71 32.27 -30.38
C THR A 89 20.67 32.77 -28.95
N THR A 90 19.67 33.58 -28.60
CA THR A 90 19.52 34.11 -27.24
C THR A 90 18.09 33.99 -26.74
N LEU A 91 17.96 33.73 -25.44
CA LEU A 91 16.73 33.74 -24.67
C LEU A 91 16.91 34.71 -23.49
N ARG A 92 15.87 35.44 -23.10
CA ARG A 92 15.85 36.27 -21.89
C ARG A 92 14.75 35.78 -20.96
N PRO A 93 15.05 34.92 -19.98
CA PRO A 93 14.05 34.45 -19.03
C PRO A 93 13.48 35.60 -18.21
N ASP A 94 12.16 35.65 -18.09
CA ASP A 94 11.43 36.75 -17.44
C ASP A 94 10.86 36.38 -16.07
N VAL A 95 10.91 35.10 -15.69
CA VAL A 95 10.44 34.57 -14.41
C VAL A 95 11.51 33.68 -13.79
N ALA A 96 11.71 33.80 -12.48
CA ALA A 96 12.63 32.96 -11.72
C ALA A 96 12.11 31.52 -11.60
N GLY A 97 13.02 30.56 -11.53
CA GLY A 97 12.73 29.13 -11.53
C GLY A 97 13.44 28.41 -12.67
N THR A 98 13.11 27.13 -12.86
CA THR A 98 13.78 26.27 -13.82
C THR A 98 13.17 26.39 -15.22
N TRP A 99 14.03 26.58 -16.22
CA TRP A 99 13.67 26.61 -17.64
C TRP A 99 14.33 25.45 -18.38
N LEU A 100 13.56 24.75 -19.23
CA LEU A 100 14.06 23.65 -20.07
C LEU A 100 14.01 24.06 -21.54
N ILE A 101 15.17 24.13 -22.17
CA ILE A 101 15.31 24.56 -23.56
C ILE A 101 15.84 23.41 -24.42
N GLY A 102 15.08 23.00 -25.43
CA GLY A 102 15.44 21.88 -26.31
C GLY A 102 16.02 22.35 -27.65
N LEU A 103 17.07 21.68 -28.11
CA LEU A 103 17.63 21.77 -29.46
C LEU A 103 17.39 20.46 -30.22
N VAL A 104 16.83 20.56 -31.42
CA VAL A 104 16.83 19.48 -32.43
C VAL A 104 17.60 19.96 -33.64
N VAL A 105 18.50 19.12 -34.16
CA VAL A 105 19.20 19.38 -35.43
C VAL A 105 18.75 18.38 -36.49
N THR A 106 18.64 18.81 -37.75
CA THR A 106 18.23 17.97 -38.88
C THR A 106 19.28 18.02 -39.98
N ASP A 107 19.68 16.87 -40.50
CA ASP A 107 20.64 16.80 -41.59
C ASP A 107 20.02 17.19 -42.95
N SER A 108 20.87 17.50 -43.92
CA SER A 108 20.46 17.83 -45.28
C SER A 108 19.73 16.70 -46.05
N ARG A 109 19.74 15.48 -45.51
CA ARG A 109 19.05 14.29 -46.03
C ARG A 109 17.72 14.01 -45.31
N GLY A 110 17.33 14.84 -44.33
CA GLY A 110 16.05 14.86 -43.65
C GLY A 110 15.94 13.98 -42.39
N LEU A 111 17.03 13.45 -41.82
CA LEU A 111 16.97 12.81 -40.50
C LEU A 111 17.25 13.83 -39.38
N SER A 112 16.42 13.78 -38.33
CA SER A 112 16.55 14.66 -37.17
C SER A 112 17.18 13.94 -35.98
N SER A 113 17.89 14.69 -35.15
CA SER A 113 18.44 14.22 -33.89
C SER A 113 17.34 13.94 -32.86
N ARG A 114 17.69 13.22 -31.79
CA ARG A 114 16.96 13.35 -30.52
C ARG A 114 17.18 14.77 -29.96
N PRO A 115 16.20 15.36 -29.25
CA PRO A 115 16.39 16.67 -28.64
C PRO A 115 17.46 16.60 -27.55
N ASP A 116 18.37 17.58 -27.54
CA ASP A 116 19.29 17.83 -26.43
C ASP A 116 18.78 19.03 -25.62
N VAL A 117 18.85 18.98 -24.29
CA VAL A 117 18.13 19.92 -23.41
C VAL A 117 19.11 20.65 -22.51
N VAL A 118 19.03 21.99 -22.50
CA VAL A 118 19.72 22.86 -21.55
C VAL A 118 18.78 23.22 -20.40
N HIS A 119 19.25 23.00 -19.18
CA HIS A 119 18.61 23.44 -17.94
C HIS A 119 19.16 24.79 -17.55
N LEU A 120 18.26 25.76 -17.43
CA LEU A 120 18.60 27.10 -16.97
C LEU A 120 17.91 27.35 -15.63
N GLU A 121 18.72 27.46 -14.58
CA GLU A 121 18.25 27.79 -13.24
C GLU A 121 18.28 29.31 -13.07
N VAL A 122 17.10 29.93 -13.15
CA VAL A 122 16.96 31.38 -13.17
C VAL A 122 16.69 31.89 -11.76
N ARG A 123 17.65 32.57 -11.17
CA ARG A 123 17.57 33.13 -9.83
C ARG A 123 16.99 34.54 -9.86
N SER A 124 16.28 34.92 -8.80
CA SER A 124 15.87 36.32 -8.64
C SER A 124 17.11 37.20 -8.40
N THR A 125 17.29 38.24 -9.21
CA THR A 125 18.45 39.15 -9.17
C THR A 125 18.52 39.93 -7.86
N THR A 126 19.75 40.19 -7.38
CA THR A 126 19.95 41.17 -6.29
C THR A 126 19.60 42.58 -6.74
N CYS A 127 18.74 43.30 -6.01
CA CYS A 127 18.41 44.68 -6.37
C CYS A 127 19.46 45.70 -5.86
N THR A 128 19.68 46.77 -6.65
CA THR A 128 20.60 47.87 -6.33
C THR A 128 19.88 49.19 -6.05
N SER A 129 18.59 49.25 -6.39
CA SER A 129 17.66 50.33 -6.10
C SER A 129 16.24 49.78 -5.98
N ASP A 130 15.33 50.51 -5.32
CA ASP A 130 13.92 50.11 -5.16
C ASP A 130 13.24 49.86 -6.53
N ALA A 131 13.70 50.53 -7.59
CA ALA A 131 13.19 50.33 -8.95
C ALA A 131 13.59 48.98 -9.59
N ASP A 132 14.60 48.31 -9.05
CA ASP A 132 15.02 46.97 -9.51
C ASP A 132 14.23 45.86 -8.79
N CYS A 133 13.50 46.21 -7.73
CA CYS A 133 12.72 45.28 -6.93
C CYS A 133 11.21 45.39 -7.25
N ASP A 134 10.80 46.03 -8.35
CA ASP A 134 9.38 46.16 -8.74
C ASP A 134 8.82 44.78 -9.15
N ASP A 135 7.87 44.23 -8.38
CA ASP A 135 7.22 42.95 -8.69
C ASP A 135 6.08 43.08 -9.71
N GLY A 136 5.87 44.29 -10.24
CA GLY A 136 4.80 44.58 -11.20
C GLY A 136 3.43 44.70 -10.55
N ILE A 137 3.33 44.66 -9.21
CA ILE A 137 2.09 44.81 -8.47
C ILE A 137 2.01 46.23 -7.91
N ALA A 138 1.08 47.04 -8.43
CA ALA A 138 1.05 48.46 -8.11
C ALA A 138 0.77 48.79 -6.62
N CYS A 139 0.20 47.85 -5.86
CA CYS A 139 -0.18 48.06 -4.47
C CYS A 139 0.85 47.63 -3.43
N THR A 140 1.92 46.94 -3.84
CA THR A 140 3.03 46.60 -2.97
C THR A 140 3.99 47.79 -2.87
N VAL A 141 4.61 47.91 -1.70
CA VAL A 141 5.73 48.82 -1.48
C VAL A 141 7.00 48.01 -1.68
N ASP A 142 7.63 48.22 -2.82
CA ASP A 142 8.81 47.45 -3.22
C ASP A 142 10.07 48.17 -2.78
N ARG A 143 10.85 47.52 -1.93
CA ARG A 143 12.04 48.11 -1.34
C ARG A 143 13.26 47.24 -1.50
N CYS A 144 14.34 47.88 -1.94
CA CYS A 144 15.67 47.32 -1.96
C CYS A 144 16.32 47.40 -0.59
N ARG A 145 16.64 46.25 -0.01
CA ARG A 145 17.62 46.17 1.08
C ARG A 145 19.03 46.17 0.52
N THR A 146 19.60 47.37 0.42
CA THR A 146 20.92 47.61 -0.20
C THR A 146 22.10 46.97 0.55
N ASP A 147 21.89 46.50 1.77
CA ASP A 147 22.85 45.76 2.59
C ASP A 147 22.88 44.25 2.31
N THR A 148 21.77 43.69 1.80
CA THR A 148 21.61 42.26 1.53
C THR A 148 21.33 41.94 0.07
N GLY A 149 21.10 42.95 -0.77
CA GLY A 149 20.70 42.80 -2.16
C GLY A 149 19.29 42.21 -2.32
N ARG A 150 18.45 42.25 -1.29
CA ARG A 150 17.14 41.57 -1.25
C ARG A 150 15.98 42.54 -1.49
N CYS A 151 15.02 42.12 -2.29
CA CYS A 151 13.72 42.78 -2.45
C CYS A 151 12.81 42.45 -1.26
N ASP A 152 12.28 43.47 -0.59
CA ASP A 152 11.16 43.36 0.35
C ASP A 152 9.91 43.95 -0.30
N PHE A 153 8.87 43.13 -0.47
CA PHE A 153 7.57 43.52 -1.01
C PHE A 153 6.56 43.55 0.14
N THR A 154 6.19 44.75 0.59
CA THR A 154 5.23 44.90 1.70
C THR A 154 3.88 45.32 1.15
N PRO A 155 2.81 44.52 1.32
CA PRO A 155 1.46 44.91 0.90
C PRO A 155 1.02 46.21 1.58
N ASP A 156 0.44 47.13 0.80
CA ASP A 156 -0.07 48.41 1.30
C ASP A 156 -1.43 48.70 0.65
N ASP A 157 -2.50 48.38 1.38
CA ASP A 157 -3.89 48.59 0.97
C ASP A 157 -4.18 50.05 0.58
N SER A 158 -3.39 51.01 1.06
CA SER A 158 -3.56 52.42 0.72
C SER A 158 -3.08 52.81 -0.69
N ARG A 159 -2.37 51.91 -1.39
CA ARG A 159 -1.89 52.10 -2.77
C ARG A 159 -2.85 51.56 -3.82
N CYS A 160 -3.89 50.87 -3.41
CA CYS A 160 -4.98 50.49 -4.29
C CYS A 160 -5.85 51.71 -4.61
N ALA A 161 -5.89 52.05 -5.90
CA ALA A 161 -6.60 53.22 -6.39
C ALA A 161 -8.00 52.81 -6.81
N ASP A 162 -8.97 53.28 -6.04
CA ASP A 162 -10.40 53.11 -6.24
C ASP A 162 -10.80 53.39 -7.70
N ASP A 163 -11.02 52.33 -8.47
CA ASP A 163 -11.26 52.40 -9.91
C ASP A 163 -12.75 52.55 -10.26
N GLY A 164 -13.62 52.60 -9.25
CA GLY A 164 -15.05 52.85 -9.36
C GLY A 164 -15.83 51.73 -10.06
N VAL A 165 -15.34 50.48 -9.97
CA VAL A 165 -15.98 49.32 -10.61
C VAL A 165 -16.76 48.45 -9.61
N PHE A 166 -16.55 48.58 -8.29
CA PHE A 166 -17.16 47.67 -7.29
C PHE A 166 -17.66 48.36 -6.00
N CYS A 167 -18.92 48.11 -5.61
CA CYS A 167 -19.62 48.78 -4.50
C CYS A 167 -19.47 48.07 -3.13
N ASN A 168 -18.25 48.00 -2.56
CA ASN A 168 -18.09 47.51 -1.17
C ASN A 168 -16.97 48.16 -0.32
N GLY A 169 -16.34 49.24 -0.79
CA GLY A 169 -15.31 49.95 0.00
C GLY A 169 -13.93 49.29 0.01
N ALA A 170 -12.95 50.04 0.52
CA ALA A 170 -11.50 49.96 0.27
C ALA A 170 -10.91 48.59 -0.17
N GLU A 171 -10.27 48.62 -1.33
CA GLU A 171 -9.50 47.52 -1.94
C GLU A 171 -8.33 47.06 -1.04
N VAL A 172 -8.10 45.74 -0.97
CA VAL A 172 -7.03 45.13 -0.17
C VAL A 172 -5.93 44.62 -1.11
N CYS A 173 -4.67 44.89 -0.76
CA CYS A 173 -3.51 44.48 -1.53
C CYS A 173 -3.13 43.03 -1.18
N THR A 174 -3.29 42.12 -2.15
CA THR A 174 -2.95 40.70 -1.98
C THR A 174 -1.59 40.40 -2.64
N PRO A 175 -0.59 39.87 -1.91
CA PRO A 175 0.71 39.48 -2.49
C PRO A 175 0.54 38.52 -3.67
N GLY A 176 1.19 38.79 -4.80
CA GLY A 176 1.15 37.95 -6.00
C GLY A 176 -0.06 38.12 -6.93
N VAL A 177 -1.07 38.92 -6.52
CA VAL A 177 -2.32 39.12 -7.30
C VAL A 177 -2.58 40.61 -7.59
N GLY A 178 -2.31 41.49 -6.62
CA GLY A 178 -2.56 42.94 -6.71
C GLY A 178 -3.78 43.41 -5.94
N CYS A 179 -4.35 44.56 -6.31
CA CYS A 179 -5.53 45.09 -5.66
C CYS A 179 -6.72 44.18 -5.92
N THR A 180 -7.32 43.68 -4.84
CA THR A 180 -8.45 42.75 -4.90
C THR A 180 -9.59 43.23 -4.01
N SER A 181 -10.83 42.98 -4.42
CA SER A 181 -12.03 43.31 -3.64
C SER A 181 -12.72 42.04 -3.13
N SER A 182 -13.39 42.14 -1.97
CA SER A 182 -14.19 41.07 -1.39
C SER A 182 -15.58 40.97 -2.01
N GLY A 183 -15.67 40.80 -3.34
CA GLY A 183 -16.89 40.41 -4.06
C GLY A 183 -17.93 41.52 -4.33
N ASP A 184 -18.36 41.62 -5.59
CA ASP A 184 -19.34 42.58 -6.10
C ASP A 184 -20.81 42.08 -5.98
N PRO A 185 -21.70 42.82 -5.29
CA PRO A 185 -23.12 42.47 -5.18
C PRO A 185 -24.01 42.94 -6.36
N CYS A 186 -23.53 43.70 -7.36
CA CYS A 186 -24.39 44.30 -8.42
C CYS A 186 -24.15 43.77 -9.84
N ARG A 187 -23.91 42.46 -9.93
CA ARG A 187 -23.48 41.71 -11.14
C ARG A 187 -24.34 41.84 -12.41
N ASP A 188 -25.57 42.35 -12.35
CA ASP A 188 -26.53 42.25 -13.47
C ASP A 188 -26.95 43.58 -14.13
N VAL A 189 -26.47 44.77 -13.70
CA VAL A 189 -26.86 46.05 -14.35
C VAL A 189 -25.67 47.02 -14.52
N PRO A 190 -25.10 47.15 -15.73
CA PRO A 190 -23.99 48.08 -15.97
C PRO A 190 -24.40 49.55 -15.77
N GLY A 191 -23.73 50.25 -14.86
CA GLY A 191 -23.88 51.70 -14.63
C GLY A 191 -24.85 52.13 -13.51
N ALA A 192 -25.18 51.24 -12.58
CA ALA A 192 -26.19 51.49 -11.53
C ALA A 192 -25.62 51.75 -10.11
N CYS A 193 -24.31 51.97 -9.95
CA CYS A 193 -23.71 52.28 -8.64
C CYS A 193 -23.62 53.81 -8.42
N ASP A 194 -24.16 54.30 -7.31
CA ASP A 194 -23.91 55.63 -6.76
C ASP A 194 -23.01 55.49 -5.52
N GLU A 195 -21.71 55.70 -5.71
CA GLU A 195 -20.66 55.41 -4.74
C GLU A 195 -20.55 56.41 -3.58
N GLU A 196 -21.13 57.62 -3.71
CA GLU A 196 -21.12 58.57 -2.58
C GLU A 196 -22.04 58.09 -1.45
N ASN A 197 -22.92 57.11 -1.73
CA ASN A 197 -23.95 56.61 -0.81
C ASN A 197 -24.10 55.08 -0.74
N ASP A 198 -23.36 54.32 -1.56
CA ASP A 198 -23.30 52.85 -1.54
C ASP A 198 -24.67 52.16 -1.83
N ILE A 199 -25.30 52.47 -2.98
CA ILE A 199 -26.64 51.94 -3.35
C ILE A 199 -26.78 51.60 -4.85
N CYS A 200 -27.41 50.46 -5.19
CA CYS A 200 -27.77 50.04 -6.57
C CYS A 200 -29.24 50.37 -6.91
N GLY A 201 -29.50 51.04 -8.04
CA GLY A 201 -30.80 51.67 -8.33
C GLY A 201 -31.85 50.84 -9.10
N GLY A 202 -32.94 50.41 -8.42
CA GLY A 202 -34.30 50.24 -9.00
C GLY A 202 -35.00 48.86 -8.87
N CYS A 203 -36.06 48.75 -8.06
CA CYS A 203 -36.83 47.49 -7.76
C CYS A 203 -38.11 47.26 -8.62
N GLY A 204 -38.53 45.98 -8.77
CA GLY A 204 -39.48 45.34 -9.74
C GLY A 204 -41.02 45.48 -9.60
N ASP A 205 -41.78 44.53 -10.20
CA ASP A 205 -42.95 44.74 -11.11
C ASP A 205 -44.37 44.26 -10.67
N GLY A 206 -44.56 43.83 -9.42
CA GLY A 206 -45.87 43.62 -8.80
C GLY A 206 -46.38 42.16 -8.68
N VAL A 207 -45.60 41.13 -8.99
CA VAL A 207 -46.09 39.72 -8.96
C VAL A 207 -45.04 38.72 -8.45
N ILE A 208 -45.36 37.95 -7.39
CA ILE A 208 -44.47 36.92 -6.80
C ILE A 208 -44.66 35.56 -7.50
N ALA A 209 -43.57 34.98 -8.04
CA ALA A 209 -43.52 33.60 -8.55
C ALA A 209 -42.89 32.62 -7.53
N ASN A 210 -43.06 31.30 -7.74
CA ASN A 210 -42.46 30.28 -6.87
C ASN A 210 -40.93 30.39 -6.90
N GLY A 211 -40.35 30.81 -5.78
CA GLY A 211 -38.92 31.08 -5.62
C GLY A 211 -38.57 32.51 -5.22
N GLU A 212 -39.55 33.42 -5.04
CA GLU A 212 -39.30 34.80 -4.57
C GLU A 212 -40.08 35.16 -3.29
N ASP A 213 -39.45 35.97 -2.42
CA ASP A 213 -39.93 36.25 -1.05
C ASP A 213 -40.69 37.60 -0.85
N CYS A 214 -40.71 38.59 -1.79
CA CYS A 214 -41.70 39.71 -1.83
C CYS A 214 -41.57 40.73 -3.02
N ASP A 215 -42.65 41.50 -3.31
CA ASP A 215 -42.71 42.66 -4.25
C ASP A 215 -43.34 43.96 -3.65
N PRO A 216 -42.82 45.19 -3.92
CA PRO A 216 -43.23 46.46 -3.29
C PRO A 216 -44.00 47.46 -4.20
N ALA A 217 -45.33 47.39 -4.23
CA ALA A 217 -46.17 48.50 -4.73
C ALA A 217 -46.99 49.17 -3.60
N ALA A 218 -46.35 49.88 -2.66
CA ALA A 218 -47.04 50.92 -1.87
C ALA A 218 -46.11 51.94 -1.16
N PRO A 219 -46.34 53.26 -1.35
CA PRO A 219 -45.64 54.39 -0.70
C PRO A 219 -46.35 54.81 0.61
N ALA A 220 -45.87 55.69 1.48
CA ALA A 220 -44.56 56.30 1.74
C ALA A 220 -44.47 56.41 3.27
N GLY A 221 -43.31 56.04 3.82
CA GLY A 221 -43.12 55.60 5.21
C GLY A 221 -43.10 54.08 5.37
N SER A 222 -43.33 53.35 4.27
CA SER A 222 -43.23 51.90 4.18
C SER A 222 -41.77 51.46 4.07
N HIS A 223 -41.30 50.87 5.16
CA HIS A 223 -40.23 49.88 5.19
C HIS A 223 -40.71 48.64 4.42
N CYS A 224 -40.61 48.65 3.09
CA CYS A 224 -40.59 47.38 2.34
C CYS A 224 -39.25 46.69 2.62
N CYS A 225 -39.16 46.18 3.85
CA CYS A 225 -38.21 45.31 4.51
C CYS A 225 -36.75 45.34 4.01
N ASN A 226 -35.89 45.96 4.84
CA ASN A 226 -34.53 45.51 5.09
C ASN A 226 -34.59 44.22 5.94
N PRO A 227 -34.10 43.06 5.47
CA PRO A 227 -34.02 41.81 6.25
C PRO A 227 -33.01 41.86 7.41
N ALA A 228 -32.04 42.79 7.42
CA ALA A 228 -31.02 42.87 8.46
C ALA A 228 -31.50 43.46 9.79
N THR A 229 -32.73 44.00 9.88
CA THR A 229 -33.35 44.39 11.17
C THR A 229 -34.69 43.72 11.49
N CYS A 230 -35.06 42.63 10.79
CA CYS A 230 -36.13 41.71 11.20
C CYS A 230 -35.97 40.40 10.39
N ARG A 231 -35.82 39.20 10.98
CA ARG A 231 -36.25 38.71 12.30
C ARG A 231 -35.36 37.58 12.81
N TRP A 232 -35.12 37.64 14.13
CA TRP A 232 -35.15 36.56 15.12
C TRP A 232 -34.91 35.13 14.63
N THR A 233 -33.93 34.47 15.25
CA THR A 233 -33.90 33.01 15.32
C THR A 233 -35.27 32.52 15.80
N LEU A 234 -35.75 31.46 15.16
CA LEU A 234 -36.94 30.74 15.63
C LEU A 234 -36.71 30.39 17.11
N ALA A 235 -37.76 30.51 17.92
CA ALA A 235 -37.70 30.09 19.32
C ALA A 235 -37.17 28.64 19.38
N GLY A 236 -35.94 28.45 19.88
CA GLY A 236 -35.28 27.14 19.94
C GLY A 236 -33.90 27.02 19.30
N GLU A 237 -33.32 28.06 18.69
CA GLU A 237 -31.95 28.00 18.11
C GLU A 237 -30.90 28.77 18.94
N ALA A 238 -29.66 28.26 18.94
CA ALA A 238 -28.54 28.70 19.77
C ALA A 238 -27.99 30.08 19.38
N ASP A 239 -27.60 30.90 20.38
CA ASP A 239 -27.00 32.25 20.20
C ASP A 239 -25.56 32.16 19.64
N PRO A 240 -25.31 32.51 18.37
CA PRO A 240 -23.99 32.40 17.76
C PRO A 240 -23.08 33.61 18.03
N GLN A 241 -23.54 34.62 18.76
CA GLN A 241 -22.78 35.85 19.03
C GLN A 241 -22.42 36.09 20.51
N GLY A 242 -22.78 35.17 21.41
CA GLY A 242 -22.34 35.20 22.82
C GLY A 242 -22.92 36.33 23.67
N THR A 243 -24.09 36.86 23.27
CA THR A 243 -24.81 37.91 24.00
C THR A 243 -25.48 37.41 25.27
N CYS A 244 -25.95 36.16 25.27
CA CYS A 244 -26.27 35.41 26.48
C CYS A 244 -25.03 34.57 26.86
N SER A 245 -24.53 34.70 28.09
CA SER A 245 -23.40 33.91 28.58
C SER A 245 -23.62 33.48 30.02
N GLY A 246 -23.37 32.20 30.28
CA GLY A 246 -23.46 31.59 31.61
C GLY A 246 -24.35 30.35 31.68
N ALA A 247 -24.74 29.74 30.56
CA ALA A 247 -25.38 28.43 30.56
C ALA A 247 -24.50 27.38 31.26
N PRO A 248 -25.07 26.52 32.12
CA PRO A 248 -24.38 25.34 32.66
C PRO A 248 -23.92 24.40 31.54
N GLU A 249 -22.91 23.57 31.80
CA GLU A 249 -22.46 22.54 30.84
C GLU A 249 -23.64 21.70 30.33
N CYS A 250 -23.65 21.43 29.02
CA CYS A 250 -24.70 20.70 28.30
C CYS A 250 -26.05 21.45 28.20
N GLN A 251 -26.04 22.76 28.46
CA GLN A 251 -27.11 23.69 28.09
C GLN A 251 -26.59 24.77 27.13
N LEU A 252 -27.47 25.20 26.22
CA LEU A 252 -27.23 26.28 25.28
C LEU A 252 -27.99 27.51 25.72
N ASP A 253 -27.34 28.66 25.58
CA ASP A 253 -27.96 29.96 25.73
C ASP A 253 -28.95 30.19 24.57
N VAL A 254 -30.25 30.32 24.90
CA VAL A 254 -31.35 30.47 23.94
C VAL A 254 -32.18 31.70 24.26
N CYS A 255 -32.43 32.55 23.26
CA CYS A 255 -33.34 33.68 23.38
C CYS A 255 -34.79 33.26 23.12
N ASP A 256 -35.72 33.62 24.01
CA ASP A 256 -37.14 33.25 23.94
C ASP A 256 -37.96 34.01 22.86
N GLY A 257 -37.29 34.76 21.97
CA GLY A 257 -37.92 35.60 20.95
C GLY A 257 -38.62 36.86 21.50
N ALA A 258 -38.68 37.05 22.83
CA ALA A 258 -39.11 38.29 23.48
C ALA A 258 -37.92 39.12 24.02
N GLY A 259 -36.69 38.59 23.91
CA GLY A 259 -35.45 39.24 24.31
C GLY A 259 -34.96 38.85 25.72
N ASN A 260 -35.49 37.77 26.32
CA ASN A 260 -34.96 37.21 27.56
C ASN A 260 -34.05 36.01 27.27
N CYS A 261 -32.94 35.88 28.02
CA CYS A 261 -32.08 34.69 27.98
C CYS A 261 -32.74 33.53 28.75
N THR A 262 -32.83 32.39 28.10
CA THR A 262 -33.30 31.11 28.64
C THR A 262 -32.27 30.02 28.33
N PHE A 263 -32.36 28.88 29.01
CA PHE A 263 -31.48 27.74 28.74
C PHE A 263 -32.25 26.63 28.04
N ALA A 264 -31.72 26.12 26.93
CA ALA A 264 -32.18 24.88 26.31
C ALA A 264 -31.12 23.79 26.44
N ASN A 265 -31.51 22.53 26.31
CA ASN A 265 -30.54 21.43 26.35
C ASN A 265 -29.67 21.45 25.08
N ALA A 266 -28.36 21.23 25.22
CA ALA A 266 -27.49 20.98 24.08
C ALA A 266 -27.91 19.69 23.35
N PRO A 267 -27.58 19.54 22.05
CA PRO A 267 -27.89 18.33 21.29
C PRO A 267 -27.40 17.07 22.01
N GLU A 268 -28.24 16.04 22.07
CA GLU A 268 -27.88 14.77 22.70
C GLU A 268 -26.62 14.19 22.04
N GLY A 269 -25.68 13.73 22.85
CA GLY A 269 -24.39 13.21 22.37
C GLY A 269 -23.29 14.27 22.14
N SER A 270 -23.59 15.56 22.29
CA SER A 270 -22.54 16.60 22.28
C SER A 270 -21.54 16.36 23.42
N SER A 271 -20.25 16.54 23.17
CA SER A 271 -19.23 16.37 24.21
C SER A 271 -19.35 17.45 25.29
N CYS A 272 -19.33 17.06 26.56
CA CYS A 272 -19.14 17.97 27.69
C CYS A 272 -18.18 17.34 28.72
N GLY A 273 -17.92 17.95 29.87
CA GLY A 273 -17.10 17.30 30.92
C GLY A 273 -15.64 17.03 30.56
N ASP A 274 -15.13 15.84 30.90
CA ASP A 274 -13.74 15.43 30.69
C ASP A 274 -13.45 15.20 29.19
N PRO A 275 -12.52 15.97 28.58
CA PRO A 275 -12.15 15.79 27.17
C PRO A 275 -11.14 14.66 26.95
N GLY A 276 -10.61 14.03 28.02
CA GLY A 276 -9.64 12.95 27.92
C GLY A 276 -10.28 11.64 27.47
N SER A 277 -9.70 10.98 26.45
CA SER A 277 -10.02 9.59 26.14
C SER A 277 -8.99 8.68 26.81
N SER A 278 -9.44 7.79 27.69
CA SER A 278 -8.68 6.65 28.19
C SER A 278 -9.40 5.35 27.84
N ASP A 279 -8.75 4.21 28.07
CA ASP A 279 -9.30 2.90 27.68
C ASP A 279 -10.62 2.55 28.41
N CYS A 280 -10.93 3.22 29.53
CA CYS A 280 -12.17 3.04 30.30
C CYS A 280 -13.02 4.31 30.46
N ASP A 281 -12.59 5.45 29.93
CA ASP A 281 -13.35 6.71 29.94
C ASP A 281 -13.37 7.32 28.54
N ARG A 282 -14.55 7.31 27.92
CA ARG A 282 -14.77 8.06 26.67
C ARG A 282 -15.16 9.50 27.02
N PRO A 283 -15.00 10.46 26.09
CA PRO A 283 -15.47 11.81 26.31
C PRO A 283 -16.94 11.85 26.74
N ASP A 284 -17.23 12.59 27.83
CA ASP A 284 -18.58 12.68 28.40
C ASP A 284 -19.55 13.31 27.40
N SER A 285 -20.83 12.97 27.51
CA SER A 285 -21.83 13.43 26.55
C SER A 285 -23.09 14.02 27.19
N CYS A 286 -23.69 14.99 26.50
CA CYS A 286 -24.94 15.62 26.87
C CYS A 286 -26.10 14.62 26.78
N LEU A 287 -26.82 14.37 27.87
CA LEU A 287 -28.11 13.69 27.84
C LEU A 287 -29.13 14.43 28.70
N GLY A 288 -30.25 14.83 28.10
CA GLY A 288 -31.33 15.52 28.83
C GLY A 288 -30.94 16.87 29.45
N GLY A 289 -29.90 17.54 28.93
CA GLY A 289 -29.42 18.84 29.44
C GLY A 289 -28.47 18.75 30.62
N SER A 290 -27.92 17.57 30.88
CA SER A 290 -26.91 17.34 31.92
C SER A 290 -25.72 16.58 31.34
N CYS A 291 -24.52 16.87 31.84
CA CYS A 291 -23.31 16.13 31.49
C CYS A 291 -23.40 14.75 32.09
N GLN A 292 -23.38 13.71 31.26
CA GLN A 292 -23.33 12.34 31.72
C GLN A 292 -21.95 11.77 31.44
N ALA A 293 -21.31 11.28 32.51
CA ALA A 293 -20.01 10.64 32.39
C ALA A 293 -20.10 9.42 31.47
N ASN A 294 -19.24 9.33 30.47
CA ASN A 294 -19.30 8.25 29.48
C ASN A 294 -18.28 7.15 29.78
N ARG A 295 -18.41 6.61 30.99
CA ARG A 295 -17.57 5.51 31.44
C ARG A 295 -18.02 4.21 30.82
N GLU A 296 -17.05 3.46 30.32
CA GLU A 296 -17.31 2.14 29.78
C GLU A 296 -17.90 1.25 30.89
N PRO A 297 -18.94 0.44 30.58
CA PRO A 297 -19.61 -0.36 31.57
C PRO A 297 -18.65 -1.38 32.21
N PRO A 298 -18.93 -1.80 33.45
CA PRO A 298 -18.13 -2.84 34.09
C PRO A 298 -18.14 -4.10 33.24
N ALA A 299 -16.98 -4.74 33.07
CA ALA A 299 -16.74 -5.84 32.12
C ALA A 299 -16.49 -5.43 30.65
N THR A 300 -16.19 -4.16 30.37
CA THR A 300 -15.59 -3.76 29.07
C THR A 300 -14.10 -4.06 29.10
N VAL A 301 -13.60 -4.87 28.16
CA VAL A 301 -12.16 -5.21 28.08
C VAL A 301 -11.37 -3.95 27.70
N CYS A 302 -10.48 -3.51 28.59
CA CYS A 302 -9.60 -2.36 28.35
C CYS A 302 -8.17 -2.78 28.00
N ARG A 303 -7.73 -3.95 28.48
CA ARG A 303 -6.53 -4.62 28.00
C ARG A 303 -6.85 -6.10 27.74
N PRO A 304 -6.72 -6.57 26.49
CA PRO A 304 -6.91 -7.99 26.19
C PRO A 304 -5.74 -8.82 26.75
N ALA A 305 -5.99 -10.09 27.08
CA ALA A 305 -4.97 -11.01 27.56
C ALA A 305 -3.87 -11.21 26.50
N ALA A 306 -2.61 -10.95 26.86
CA ALA A 306 -1.41 -11.14 26.04
C ALA A 306 -0.88 -12.58 26.06
N GLY A 307 -1.76 -13.58 26.17
CA GLY A 307 -1.42 -15.00 26.21
C GLY A 307 -2.25 -15.76 27.25
N GLU A 308 -2.06 -17.08 27.33
CA GLU A 308 -2.85 -17.95 28.22
C GLU A 308 -2.54 -17.77 29.72
N CYS A 309 -1.39 -17.13 30.03
CA CYS A 309 -0.99 -16.79 31.39
C CYS A 309 -1.27 -15.33 31.77
N ASP A 310 -1.98 -14.60 30.91
CA ASP A 310 -2.40 -13.23 31.13
C ASP A 310 -3.92 -13.17 31.28
N VAL A 311 -4.44 -12.32 32.17
CA VAL A 311 -5.88 -12.14 32.35
C VAL A 311 -6.27 -10.82 31.71
N ALA A 312 -7.34 -10.82 30.91
CA ALA A 312 -7.84 -9.57 30.34
C ALA A 312 -8.41 -8.68 31.45
N GLU A 313 -7.96 -7.44 31.54
CA GLU A 313 -8.51 -6.44 32.44
C GLU A 313 -9.74 -5.82 31.83
N HIS A 314 -10.68 -5.54 32.72
CA HIS A 314 -11.92 -4.93 32.35
C HIS A 314 -12.12 -3.67 33.17
N CYS A 315 -12.74 -2.67 32.54
CA CYS A 315 -13.22 -1.50 33.24
C CYS A 315 -14.10 -1.92 34.41
N ASP A 316 -13.97 -1.21 35.53
CA ASP A 316 -14.78 -1.40 36.73
C ASP A 316 -16.06 -0.53 36.73
N GLY A 317 -16.22 0.29 35.68
CA GLY A 317 -17.30 1.27 35.52
C GLY A 317 -17.17 2.51 36.41
N VAL A 318 -16.03 2.69 37.10
CA VAL A 318 -15.81 3.75 38.11
C VAL A 318 -14.43 4.40 38.01
N ASN A 319 -13.40 3.73 37.50
CA ASN A 319 -12.07 4.28 37.30
C ASN A 319 -11.87 4.62 35.81
N PRO A 320 -11.41 5.84 35.47
CA PRO A 320 -11.10 6.19 34.09
C PRO A 320 -9.96 5.36 33.48
N ASP A 321 -9.06 4.83 34.30
CA ASP A 321 -7.95 4.03 33.84
C ASP A 321 -8.27 2.53 33.92
N CYS A 322 -7.72 1.76 32.98
CA CYS A 322 -7.75 0.31 33.04
C CYS A 322 -7.08 -0.17 34.35
N PRO A 323 -7.62 -1.20 35.02
CA PRO A 323 -6.97 -1.77 36.20
C PRO A 323 -5.53 -2.20 35.93
N PRO A 324 -4.68 -2.28 36.97
CA PRO A 324 -3.33 -2.82 36.81
C PRO A 324 -3.36 -4.24 36.23
N ASP A 325 -2.35 -4.53 35.41
CA ASP A 325 -2.10 -5.83 34.80
C ASP A 325 -2.16 -6.99 35.83
N GLU A 326 -3.15 -7.88 35.68
CA GLU A 326 -3.38 -9.08 36.45
C GLU A 326 -3.02 -10.33 35.63
N PHE A 327 -2.10 -11.13 36.16
CA PHE A 327 -1.70 -12.40 35.54
C PHE A 327 -2.48 -13.59 36.09
N ALA A 328 -2.57 -14.66 35.30
CA ALA A 328 -3.17 -15.92 35.74
C ALA A 328 -2.42 -16.46 36.97
N PRO A 329 -3.13 -17.05 37.97
CA PRO A 329 -2.48 -17.51 39.18
C PRO A 329 -1.41 -18.58 38.91
N PRO A 330 -0.34 -18.64 39.72
CA PRO A 330 0.70 -19.65 39.58
C PRO A 330 0.10 -21.07 39.60
N GLY A 331 0.45 -21.90 38.61
CA GLY A 331 -0.07 -23.26 38.46
C GLY A 331 -1.25 -23.42 37.49
N THR A 332 -1.72 -22.33 36.86
CA THR A 332 -2.70 -22.40 35.77
C THR A 332 -2.08 -23.10 34.57
N GLN A 333 -2.75 -24.11 33.99
CA GLN A 333 -2.23 -24.83 32.82
C GLN A 333 -2.17 -23.91 31.60
N CYS A 334 -1.09 -24.02 30.84
CA CYS A 334 -0.87 -23.30 29.58
C CYS A 334 -0.26 -24.24 28.54
N THR A 335 -0.43 -23.90 27.26
CA THR A 335 -0.06 -24.69 26.10
C THR A 335 1.46 -24.79 25.98
N ASP A 336 1.95 -26.03 25.97
CA ASP A 336 3.37 -26.34 25.80
C ASP A 336 3.78 -26.22 24.32
N LEU A 337 4.86 -25.48 24.05
CA LEU A 337 5.50 -25.36 22.75
C LEU A 337 6.77 -26.22 22.61
N SER A 338 7.11 -27.05 23.59
CA SER A 338 8.18 -28.04 23.50
C SER A 338 7.67 -29.45 23.20
N ALA A 339 8.50 -30.24 22.50
CA ALA A 339 8.16 -31.58 22.03
C ALA A 339 8.29 -32.69 23.10
N ASP A 340 8.41 -32.36 24.38
CA ASP A 340 8.53 -33.34 25.48
C ASP A 340 7.23 -33.39 26.30
N ASP A 341 6.26 -34.17 25.81
CA ASP A 341 4.88 -34.42 26.27
C ASP A 341 4.75 -35.04 27.69
N CYS A 342 5.80 -35.04 28.51
CA CYS A 342 5.80 -35.66 29.85
C CYS A 342 5.94 -34.63 30.99
N ARG A 343 5.71 -33.34 30.70
CA ARG A 343 5.70 -32.25 31.68
C ARG A 343 4.62 -31.23 31.35
N ASP A 344 3.79 -30.90 32.34
CA ASP A 344 2.79 -29.83 32.21
C ASP A 344 3.46 -28.45 32.31
N ALA A 345 3.19 -27.59 31.34
CA ALA A 345 3.54 -26.18 31.41
C ALA A 345 2.49 -25.42 32.23
N GLN A 346 2.96 -24.59 33.17
CA GLN A 346 2.10 -23.85 34.09
C GLN A 346 2.54 -22.40 34.20
N CYS A 347 1.56 -21.50 34.37
CA CYS A 347 1.82 -20.09 34.57
C CYS A 347 2.62 -19.85 35.86
N ASP A 348 3.57 -18.91 35.82
CA ASP A 348 4.42 -18.52 36.94
C ASP A 348 3.80 -17.43 37.84
N GLY A 349 2.66 -16.86 37.45
CA GLY A 349 2.00 -15.73 38.10
C GLY A 349 2.59 -14.36 37.74
N ALA A 350 3.46 -14.30 36.73
CA ALA A 350 4.06 -13.10 36.18
C ALA A 350 3.90 -13.01 34.65
N GLY A 351 2.89 -13.71 34.12
CA GLY A 351 2.54 -13.71 32.69
C GLY A 351 3.31 -14.71 31.84
N ASN A 352 4.20 -15.53 32.42
CA ASN A 352 4.98 -16.51 31.65
C ASN A 352 4.52 -17.94 31.90
N CYS A 353 4.50 -18.73 30.83
CA CYS A 353 4.29 -20.18 30.88
C CYS A 353 5.65 -20.86 31.14
N ASP A 354 5.87 -21.40 32.35
CA ASP A 354 7.12 -22.09 32.74
C ASP A 354 6.94 -23.61 32.70
N GLN A 355 7.90 -24.31 32.09
CA GLN A 355 7.87 -25.76 31.80
C GLN A 355 8.31 -26.65 32.98
N ALA A 356 8.49 -26.10 34.18
CA ALA A 356 9.34 -26.72 35.20
C ALA A 356 8.62 -27.40 36.38
N HIS A 357 7.29 -27.62 36.36
CA HIS A 357 6.58 -27.80 37.64
C HIS A 357 5.85 -29.14 37.92
N ALA A 358 5.27 -29.87 36.95
CA ALA A 358 4.59 -31.14 37.24
C ALA A 358 4.96 -32.29 36.28
N PHE A 359 5.23 -33.47 36.85
CA PHE A 359 5.41 -34.71 36.09
C PHE A 359 4.05 -35.28 35.73
N GLU A 360 3.84 -35.62 34.46
CA GLU A 360 2.74 -36.49 34.05
C GLU A 360 2.82 -37.84 34.80
N PRO A 361 1.70 -38.47 35.16
CA PRO A 361 1.69 -39.79 35.80
C PRO A 361 2.45 -40.83 34.97
N ASP A 362 3.21 -41.69 35.65
CA ASP A 362 3.87 -42.81 34.97
C ASP A 362 2.80 -43.69 34.28
N GLY A 363 2.89 -43.85 32.96
CA GLY A 363 1.92 -44.56 32.13
C GLY A 363 1.01 -43.70 31.25
N SER A 364 1.09 -42.36 31.30
CA SER A 364 0.45 -41.48 30.31
C SER A 364 1.08 -41.69 28.93
N ASP A 365 0.26 -41.66 27.87
CA ASP A 365 0.73 -41.76 26.48
C ASP A 365 1.62 -40.54 26.14
N CYS A 366 2.67 -40.74 25.36
CA CYS A 366 3.55 -39.66 24.89
C CYS A 366 3.80 -39.75 23.37
N ALA A 367 4.40 -38.70 22.79
CA ALA A 367 4.69 -38.62 21.36
C ALA A 367 5.44 -39.87 20.85
N GLY A 368 4.79 -40.61 19.94
CA GLY A 368 5.28 -41.89 19.46
C GLY A 368 6.51 -41.78 18.55
N ASP A 369 7.34 -42.83 18.51
CA ASP A 369 8.56 -42.86 17.69
C ASP A 369 8.30 -43.10 16.19
N GLY A 370 7.04 -43.24 15.80
CA GLY A 370 6.61 -43.52 14.44
C GLY A 370 6.66 -45.00 14.05
N VAL A 371 6.87 -45.91 15.00
CA VAL A 371 6.84 -47.37 14.80
C VAL A 371 5.58 -47.95 15.46
N GLY A 372 4.72 -48.63 14.69
CA GLY A 372 3.41 -49.10 15.17
C GLY A 372 3.45 -50.20 16.24
N CYS A 373 4.61 -50.80 16.50
CA CYS A 373 4.80 -51.95 17.40
C CYS A 373 5.33 -51.58 18.80
N THR A 374 5.36 -50.30 19.19
CA THR A 374 5.74 -49.85 20.53
C THR A 374 4.59 -49.15 21.24
N ARG A 375 4.50 -49.35 22.57
CA ARG A 375 3.68 -48.54 23.46
C ARG A 375 4.57 -47.48 24.10
N ASP A 376 4.18 -46.23 23.92
CA ASP A 376 4.99 -45.07 24.27
C ASP A 376 4.39 -44.40 25.50
N GLU A 377 5.05 -44.54 26.63
CA GLU A 377 4.53 -44.08 27.92
C GLU A 377 5.55 -43.22 28.69
N CYS A 378 5.05 -42.21 29.41
CA CYS A 378 5.86 -41.41 30.31
C CYS A 378 6.34 -42.25 31.52
N GLN A 379 7.64 -42.20 31.82
CA GLN A 379 8.20 -42.74 33.06
C GLN A 379 9.24 -41.79 33.66
N GLY A 380 8.92 -41.16 34.79
CA GLY A 380 9.79 -40.22 35.50
C GLY A 380 10.02 -38.90 34.74
N GLY A 381 9.02 -38.42 33.99
CA GLY A 381 9.09 -37.19 33.21
C GLY A 381 9.90 -37.29 31.92
N THR A 382 10.07 -38.50 31.39
CA THR A 382 10.72 -38.77 30.10
C THR A 382 9.90 -39.83 29.34
N CYS A 383 9.69 -39.65 28.04
CA CYS A 383 8.97 -40.60 27.19
C CYS A 383 9.80 -41.88 26.96
N ARG A 384 9.21 -43.07 27.10
CA ARG A 384 9.85 -44.37 26.85
C ARG A 384 9.01 -45.23 25.90
N HIS A 385 9.67 -45.76 24.87
CA HIS A 385 9.09 -46.64 23.85
C HIS A 385 9.33 -48.12 24.22
N LEU A 386 8.27 -48.85 24.61
CA LEU A 386 8.34 -50.26 25.03
C LEU A 386 7.70 -51.19 23.99
N PRO A 387 8.24 -52.40 23.72
CA PRO A 387 7.65 -53.32 22.74
C PRO A 387 6.26 -53.83 23.16
N ASP A 388 5.29 -53.80 22.24
CA ASP A 388 3.92 -54.35 22.43
C ASP A 388 3.46 -55.17 21.21
N ASP A 389 3.10 -56.44 21.44
CA ASP A 389 2.66 -57.38 20.39
C ASP A 389 1.19 -57.18 19.97
N GLY A 390 0.44 -56.32 20.66
CA GLY A 390 -1.01 -56.12 20.46
C GLY A 390 -1.42 -55.16 19.35
N ASN A 391 -0.46 -54.50 18.69
CA ASN A 391 -0.71 -53.32 17.84
C ASN A 391 -0.39 -53.52 16.35
N CYS A 392 -0.22 -54.76 15.88
CA CYS A 392 -0.32 -55.12 14.46
C CYS A 392 -1.80 -55.47 14.13
N PRO A 393 -2.62 -54.53 13.61
CA PRO A 393 -3.95 -54.86 13.11
C PRO A 393 -3.85 -55.61 11.77
N PRO A 394 -4.80 -56.53 11.45
CA PRO A 394 -4.81 -57.23 10.17
C PRO A 394 -5.00 -56.21 9.04
N ASP A 395 -4.00 -56.04 8.18
CA ASP A 395 -3.97 -55.02 7.12
C ASP A 395 -4.55 -55.50 5.76
N GLY A 396 -5.24 -56.65 5.77
CA GLY A 396 -6.03 -57.12 4.63
C GLY A 396 -5.22 -57.71 3.47
N LEU A 397 -3.96 -58.10 3.69
CA LEU A 397 -3.15 -58.68 2.61
C LEU A 397 -3.08 -60.22 2.61
N PHE A 398 -3.41 -60.95 3.70
CA PHE A 398 -3.23 -62.42 3.77
C PHE A 398 -4.25 -63.18 4.67
N CYS A 399 -4.91 -64.22 4.14
CA CYS A 399 -5.92 -65.03 4.86
C CYS A 399 -5.28 -66.20 5.68
N ASN A 400 -4.65 -65.93 6.83
CA ASN A 400 -4.25 -66.97 7.82
C ASN A 400 -4.25 -66.57 9.33
N GLY A 401 -4.65 -65.33 9.66
CA GLY A 401 -5.11 -64.95 11.00
C GLY A 401 -4.07 -64.75 12.11
N VAL A 402 -2.75 -64.69 11.85
CA VAL A 402 -1.74 -64.28 12.87
C VAL A 402 -0.50 -63.60 12.23
N GLU A 403 -0.24 -62.32 12.53
CA GLU A 403 1.04 -61.63 12.32
C GLU A 403 1.92 -61.61 13.60
N TYR A 404 3.25 -61.39 13.46
CA TYR A 404 4.21 -61.24 14.58
C TYR A 404 5.07 -59.97 14.43
N CYS A 405 5.40 -59.30 15.54
CA CYS A 405 6.22 -58.09 15.59
C CYS A 405 7.74 -58.37 15.45
N ASP A 406 8.43 -57.60 14.58
CA ASP A 406 9.90 -57.48 14.54
C ASP A 406 10.34 -56.01 14.80
N PRO A 407 11.08 -55.72 15.88
CA PRO A 407 11.54 -54.37 16.22
C PRO A 407 12.42 -53.68 15.16
N ALA A 408 12.89 -54.39 14.13
CA ALA A 408 13.75 -53.84 13.08
C ALA A 408 13.01 -53.54 11.76
N SER A 409 11.81 -54.07 11.54
CA SER A 409 11.16 -54.02 10.21
C SER A 409 9.61 -54.15 10.19
N ASP A 410 8.93 -53.98 11.33
CA ASP A 410 7.46 -54.04 11.44
C ASP A 410 6.85 -55.44 11.13
N CYS A 411 5.53 -55.57 10.92
CA CYS A 411 4.79 -56.86 10.87
C CYS A 411 5.13 -57.79 9.64
N THR A 412 5.22 -59.14 9.80
CA THR A 412 5.54 -60.11 8.70
C THR A 412 4.76 -61.47 8.73
N SER A 413 4.63 -62.21 7.60
CA SER A 413 3.85 -63.49 7.44
C SER A 413 4.43 -64.58 6.45
N PRO A 414 4.10 -65.90 6.59
CA PRO A 414 4.42 -66.97 5.63
C PRO A 414 3.21 -67.58 4.84
N GLY A 415 2.85 -67.03 3.66
CA GLY A 415 2.22 -67.73 2.50
C GLY A 415 0.69 -68.02 2.44
N ASN A 416 0.04 -67.71 1.30
CA ASN A 416 -1.43 -67.71 1.03
C ASN A 416 -1.97 -69.02 0.34
N PRO A 417 -3.11 -69.62 0.76
CA PRO A 417 -3.71 -70.82 0.15
C PRO A 417 -4.83 -70.60 -0.91
N CYS A 418 -5.29 -69.39 -1.19
CA CYS A 418 -6.37 -69.14 -2.17
C CYS A 418 -5.81 -68.87 -3.58
N LEU A 419 -6.37 -69.50 -4.61
CA LEU A 419 -5.85 -69.42 -5.99
C LEU A 419 -6.24 -68.14 -6.75
N ASP A 420 -7.24 -67.39 -6.28
CA ASP A 420 -7.63 -66.09 -6.85
C ASP A 420 -7.90 -65.08 -5.70
N PRO A 421 -7.29 -63.88 -5.69
CA PRO A 421 -7.34 -62.96 -4.55
C PRO A 421 -8.70 -62.27 -4.28
N GLY A 422 -9.67 -62.37 -5.20
CA GLY A 422 -10.93 -61.60 -5.12
C GLY A 422 -12.06 -62.21 -4.29
N ASP A 423 -11.92 -63.42 -3.77
CA ASP A 423 -13.02 -64.22 -3.19
C ASP A 423 -12.90 -64.49 -1.66
N CYS A 424 -12.01 -63.82 -0.92
CA CYS A 424 -11.85 -64.00 0.54
C CYS A 424 -12.94 -63.24 1.32
N ASP A 425 -13.59 -63.91 2.27
CA ASP A 425 -14.49 -63.31 3.27
C ASP A 425 -13.84 -63.39 4.66
N GLU A 426 -13.37 -62.23 5.12
CA GLU A 426 -12.50 -62.08 6.29
C GLU A 426 -13.25 -62.19 7.61
N ASP A 427 -14.57 -61.96 7.64
CA ASP A 427 -15.37 -62.11 8.86
C ASP A 427 -15.54 -63.60 9.26
N ASN A 428 -15.23 -64.54 8.37
CA ASN A 428 -15.55 -65.97 8.52
C ASN A 428 -14.42 -66.95 8.15
N ASP A 429 -13.20 -66.50 7.83
CA ASP A 429 -12.08 -67.37 7.42
C ASP A 429 -12.43 -68.34 6.26
N ALA A 430 -13.20 -67.89 5.24
CA ALA A 430 -13.63 -68.75 4.13
C ALA A 430 -13.76 -68.04 2.78
N CYS A 431 -13.73 -68.79 1.67
CA CYS A 431 -13.99 -68.26 0.31
C CYS A 431 -15.49 -68.23 -0.01
N ARG A 432 -16.01 -67.10 -0.53
CA ARG A 432 -17.47 -66.88 -0.73
C ARG A 432 -18.00 -67.45 -2.05
N SER A 433 -18.74 -68.58 -2.02
CA SER A 433 -20.08 -68.68 -2.65
C SER A 433 -20.84 -70.01 -2.44
N CYS A 434 -22.13 -69.84 -2.11
CA CYS A 434 -23.36 -70.66 -2.25
C CYS A 434 -23.37 -72.19 -2.00
N GLY A 435 -24.10 -72.57 -0.92
CA GLY A 435 -25.33 -73.36 -1.03
C GLY A 435 -25.29 -74.82 -0.56
N ASP A 436 -26.22 -75.19 0.33
CA ASP A 436 -27.16 -76.31 0.11
C ASP A 436 -28.12 -76.57 1.29
N GLY A 437 -27.77 -76.21 2.52
CA GLY A 437 -28.62 -76.50 3.66
C GLY A 437 -28.70 -78.00 3.93
N LEU A 438 -28.28 -78.40 5.13
CA LEU A 438 -28.96 -79.40 5.95
C LEU A 438 -28.23 -79.51 7.30
N VAL A 439 -29.06 -79.39 8.32
CA VAL A 439 -28.79 -79.28 9.75
C VAL A 439 -28.34 -80.63 10.33
N SER A 440 -27.49 -80.62 11.35
CA SER A 440 -27.65 -81.63 12.42
C SER A 440 -27.17 -81.16 13.80
N ASN A 441 -28.13 -81.26 14.73
CA ASN A 441 -28.04 -81.39 16.19
C ASN A 441 -27.44 -80.22 16.96
N GLY A 442 -28.12 -79.07 16.93
CA GLY A 442 -27.76 -77.92 17.76
C GLY A 442 -28.87 -76.89 17.90
N GLU A 443 -29.42 -76.44 16.77
CA GLU A 443 -30.69 -75.70 16.61
C GLU A 443 -30.85 -75.37 15.11
N ASP A 444 -32.07 -75.44 14.57
CA ASP A 444 -32.53 -74.60 13.44
C ASP A 444 -34.03 -74.80 13.15
N CYS A 445 -34.77 -73.67 13.05
CA CYS A 445 -35.70 -73.31 11.95
C CYS A 445 -36.42 -71.95 12.21
N ASP A 446 -36.34 -71.06 11.22
CA ASP A 446 -37.16 -69.86 10.89
C ASP A 446 -38.64 -70.24 10.54
N PRO A 447 -39.60 -69.39 10.06
CA PRO A 447 -40.11 -68.01 10.27
C PRO A 447 -41.60 -68.02 10.77
N ALA A 448 -42.35 -66.89 10.80
CA ALA A 448 -43.77 -66.79 11.22
C ALA A 448 -44.79 -67.78 10.56
N PRO A 449 -46.05 -67.98 11.08
CA PRO A 449 -46.56 -68.57 12.35
C PRO A 449 -47.44 -69.87 12.11
N PRO A 450 -47.92 -70.69 13.11
CA PRO A 450 -49.06 -70.37 14.01
C PRO A 450 -49.06 -70.97 15.46
N ALA A 451 -49.54 -70.16 16.40
CA ALA A 451 -50.23 -70.46 17.66
C ALA A 451 -49.68 -71.51 18.66
N GLY A 452 -49.16 -71.00 19.79
CA GLY A 452 -49.51 -71.52 21.13
C GLY A 452 -48.36 -71.92 22.06
N ASP A 453 -48.05 -71.01 23.00
CA ASP A 453 -47.41 -71.17 24.32
C ASP A 453 -45.87 -71.30 24.43
N ASN A 454 -45.12 -70.65 25.35
CA ASN A 454 -45.23 -69.46 26.23
C ASN A 454 -43.85 -69.26 26.94
N CYS A 455 -43.59 -68.02 27.41
CA CYS A 455 -42.53 -67.51 28.33
C CYS A 455 -41.24 -66.98 27.64
N CYS A 456 -40.88 -65.68 27.65
CA CYS A 456 -41.15 -64.58 28.59
C CYS A 456 -41.63 -63.27 27.92
N ASP A 457 -42.38 -62.48 28.67
CA ASP A 457 -43.48 -61.57 28.31
C ASP A 457 -43.22 -60.13 28.83
N PRO A 458 -43.52 -59.04 28.07
CA PRO A 458 -43.43 -57.65 28.56
C PRO A 458 -44.74 -57.04 29.11
N LEU A 459 -45.83 -57.79 29.34
CA LEU A 459 -47.10 -57.27 29.85
C LEU A 459 -47.30 -57.44 31.37
N THR A 460 -46.36 -57.04 32.23
CA THR A 460 -46.67 -56.91 33.67
C THR A 460 -46.20 -55.58 34.28
N CYS A 461 -47.19 -54.79 34.72
CA CYS A 461 -47.00 -53.62 35.58
C CYS A 461 -46.20 -54.05 36.84
N ARG A 462 -45.05 -53.40 37.12
CA ARG A 462 -44.16 -53.76 38.25
C ARG A 462 -44.78 -53.36 39.59
N TRP A 463 -44.63 -54.26 40.57
CA TRP A 463 -45.05 -54.05 41.96
C TRP A 463 -43.85 -53.68 42.82
N THR A 464 -44.00 -52.71 43.72
CA THR A 464 -42.98 -52.39 44.72
C THR A 464 -42.86 -53.53 45.76
N ALA A 465 -41.74 -53.61 46.48
CA ALA A 465 -41.43 -54.66 47.47
C ALA A 465 -42.48 -54.83 48.59
N ASN A 466 -43.44 -53.90 48.70
CA ASN A 466 -44.53 -53.92 49.68
C ASN A 466 -45.93 -54.20 49.07
N GLY A 467 -46.02 -54.64 47.80
CA GLY A 467 -47.29 -55.08 47.21
C GLY A 467 -48.29 -53.96 46.88
N GLN A 468 -47.80 -52.78 46.48
CA GLN A 468 -48.61 -51.72 45.86
C GLN A 468 -48.09 -51.43 44.44
N PRO A 469 -48.98 -51.17 43.46
CA PRO A 469 -48.58 -50.91 42.07
C PRO A 469 -47.86 -49.56 41.95
N ASP A 470 -46.78 -49.54 41.16
CA ASP A 470 -45.95 -48.35 40.90
C ASP A 470 -46.68 -47.37 39.96
N PRO A 471 -47.01 -46.13 40.38
CA PRO A 471 -47.70 -45.16 39.54
C PRO A 471 -46.85 -44.60 38.39
N GLN A 472 -45.54 -44.86 38.34
CA GLN A 472 -44.60 -44.26 37.37
C GLN A 472 -43.98 -45.24 36.38
N ALA A 473 -44.34 -46.53 36.41
CA ALA A 473 -43.87 -47.51 35.43
C ALA A 473 -44.81 -47.57 34.20
N ALA A 474 -44.60 -46.68 33.24
CA ALA A 474 -45.35 -46.63 31.99
C ALA A 474 -44.88 -47.71 30.98
N CYS A 475 -45.85 -48.35 30.31
CA CYS A 475 -45.68 -49.22 29.13
C CYS A 475 -45.00 -48.42 28.01
N THR A 476 -43.68 -48.57 27.79
CA THR A 476 -42.96 -47.82 26.74
C THR A 476 -42.81 -48.66 25.48
N GLY A 477 -43.64 -48.38 24.46
CA GLY A 477 -43.34 -48.72 23.08
C GLY A 477 -44.55 -48.92 22.16
N ALA A 478 -45.14 -47.83 21.63
CA ALA A 478 -45.48 -47.60 20.21
C ALA A 478 -46.22 -46.21 20.03
N PRO A 479 -46.51 -45.73 18.80
CA PRO A 479 -46.31 -44.35 18.35
C PRO A 479 -47.32 -43.29 18.86
N VAL A 480 -46.94 -42.01 18.68
CA VAL A 480 -47.51 -40.74 19.20
C VAL A 480 -49.05 -40.57 19.16
N CYS A 481 -49.79 -41.36 18.35
CA CYS A 481 -51.25 -41.34 18.28
C CYS A 481 -51.96 -42.38 19.18
N HIS A 482 -51.26 -42.97 20.14
CA HIS A 482 -51.80 -43.93 21.11
C HIS A 482 -51.48 -43.52 22.56
N GLN A 483 -52.40 -43.75 23.49
CA GLN A 483 -52.17 -43.64 24.93
C GLN A 483 -52.52 -44.98 25.61
N ASP A 484 -51.54 -45.57 26.31
CA ASP A 484 -51.70 -46.82 27.04
C ASP A 484 -51.96 -46.58 28.54
N VAL A 485 -52.98 -47.22 29.10
CA VAL A 485 -53.34 -47.15 30.53
C VAL A 485 -53.41 -48.56 31.14
N CYS A 486 -52.75 -48.79 32.29
CA CYS A 486 -52.82 -50.06 33.05
C CYS A 486 -54.21 -50.18 33.71
N ASP A 487 -54.92 -51.27 33.47
CA ASP A 487 -56.33 -51.46 33.88
C ASP A 487 -56.53 -51.98 35.33
N GLY A 488 -55.48 -51.98 36.14
CA GLY A 488 -55.52 -52.46 37.52
C GLY A 488 -55.59 -53.99 37.69
N SER A 489 -55.62 -54.76 36.59
CA SER A 489 -55.51 -56.22 36.60
C SER A 489 -54.16 -56.73 36.06
N GLY A 490 -53.33 -55.82 35.56
CA GLY A 490 -52.00 -56.11 35.01
C GLY A 490 -51.93 -56.08 33.48
N GLY A 491 -53.02 -55.74 32.78
CA GLY A 491 -53.03 -55.56 31.32
C GLY A 491 -52.95 -54.09 30.87
N CYS A 492 -52.24 -53.83 29.76
CA CYS A 492 -52.20 -52.53 29.07
C CYS A 492 -53.32 -52.50 27.99
N THR A 493 -54.15 -51.46 27.98
CA THR A 493 -55.22 -51.26 26.97
C THR A 493 -54.94 -50.05 26.10
N THR A 494 -55.15 -50.16 24.78
CA THR A 494 -54.89 -49.11 23.79
C THR A 494 -56.08 -48.15 23.66
N ALA A 495 -55.89 -46.86 23.96
CA ALA A 495 -56.81 -45.79 23.55
C ALA A 495 -56.16 -44.93 22.45
N PHE A 496 -56.94 -44.52 21.44
CA PHE A 496 -56.45 -43.62 20.38
C PHE A 496 -56.45 -42.17 20.88
N SER A 497 -55.40 -41.41 20.56
CA SER A 497 -55.35 -39.96 20.79
C SER A 497 -56.48 -39.26 20.02
N ALA A 498 -57.01 -38.16 20.56
CA ALA A 498 -58.12 -37.44 19.93
C ALA A 498 -57.72 -36.90 18.54
N PRO A 499 -58.66 -36.79 17.57
CA PRO A 499 -58.39 -36.14 16.29
C PRO A 499 -57.79 -34.74 16.50
N GLY A 500 -56.69 -34.43 15.81
CA GLY A 500 -55.95 -33.17 15.96
C GLY A 500 -54.89 -33.14 17.07
N THR A 501 -54.61 -34.27 17.72
CA THR A 501 -53.44 -34.39 18.60
C THR A 501 -52.18 -34.39 17.74
N ALA A 502 -51.20 -33.53 18.06
CA ALA A 502 -49.94 -33.46 17.32
C ALA A 502 -49.18 -34.79 17.36
N CYS A 503 -48.62 -35.20 16.22
CA CYS A 503 -47.82 -36.41 16.05
C CYS A 503 -46.73 -36.14 15.00
N GLY A 504 -45.85 -37.10 14.70
CA GLY A 504 -44.90 -36.92 13.59
C GLY A 504 -43.92 -35.76 13.81
N ASP A 505 -43.66 -35.00 12.74
CA ASP A 505 -42.79 -33.82 12.78
C ASP A 505 -43.50 -32.66 13.52
N GLN A 506 -42.76 -32.02 14.44
CA GLN A 506 -43.27 -30.95 15.29
C GLN A 506 -42.88 -29.56 14.80
N THR A 507 -42.14 -29.44 13.70
CA THR A 507 -41.74 -28.14 13.16
C THR A 507 -42.90 -27.48 12.42
N ASP A 508 -43.09 -26.20 12.69
CA ASP A 508 -44.01 -25.28 12.01
C ASP A 508 -43.14 -24.45 11.06
N ASP A 509 -43.16 -24.77 9.77
CA ASP A 509 -42.45 -24.03 8.71
C ASP A 509 -43.40 -23.59 7.58
N ASP A 510 -42.90 -22.76 6.65
CA ASP A 510 -43.74 -22.15 5.60
C ASP A 510 -44.49 -23.17 4.71
N CYS A 511 -44.06 -24.44 4.67
CA CYS A 511 -44.66 -25.49 3.84
C CYS A 511 -45.20 -26.70 4.62
N THR A 512 -44.92 -26.81 5.91
CA THR A 512 -45.37 -27.89 6.80
C THR A 512 -45.89 -27.32 8.11
N ASP A 513 -47.16 -27.59 8.41
CA ASP A 513 -47.73 -27.39 9.73
C ASP A 513 -47.52 -28.69 10.56
N PRO A 514 -47.58 -28.64 11.90
CA PRO A 514 -47.45 -29.84 12.75
C PRO A 514 -48.45 -30.96 12.39
N ASP A 515 -47.95 -32.19 12.21
CA ASP A 515 -48.77 -33.33 11.78
C ASP A 515 -49.83 -33.69 12.84
N SER A 516 -50.96 -34.23 12.38
CA SER A 516 -52.15 -34.43 13.23
C SER A 516 -52.67 -35.86 13.23
N CYS A 517 -53.02 -36.38 14.42
CA CYS A 517 -53.68 -37.67 14.55
C CYS A 517 -55.11 -37.62 13.99
N ASP A 518 -55.53 -38.66 13.28
CA ASP A 518 -56.88 -38.78 12.70
C ASP A 518 -57.94 -39.32 13.66
N GLY A 519 -57.56 -39.66 14.89
CA GLY A 519 -58.42 -40.32 15.89
C GLY A 519 -58.67 -41.81 15.66
N ALA A 520 -58.05 -42.40 14.64
CA ALA A 520 -58.03 -43.83 14.36
C ALA A 520 -56.62 -44.44 14.50
N GLY A 521 -55.68 -43.67 15.06
CA GLY A 521 -54.30 -44.08 15.36
C GLY A 521 -53.31 -43.82 14.22
N ARG A 522 -53.68 -43.06 13.19
CA ARG A 522 -52.74 -42.65 12.13
C ARG A 522 -52.35 -41.18 12.28
N CYS A 523 -51.07 -40.92 12.08
CA CYS A 523 -50.54 -39.57 11.95
C CYS A 523 -50.67 -39.14 10.48
N LEU A 524 -51.34 -38.02 10.21
CA LEU A 524 -51.53 -37.49 8.87
C LEU A 524 -50.61 -36.27 8.66
N PRO A 525 -49.85 -36.21 7.56
CA PRO A 525 -49.08 -35.03 7.19
C PRO A 525 -49.96 -33.81 7.00
N ASN A 526 -49.56 -32.65 7.54
CA ASN A 526 -50.29 -31.39 7.36
C ASN A 526 -49.50 -30.40 6.48
N ASN A 527 -49.42 -30.69 5.18
CA ASN A 527 -48.65 -29.89 4.22
C ASN A 527 -49.48 -28.71 3.67
N ALA A 528 -48.83 -27.55 3.48
CA ALA A 528 -49.44 -26.43 2.78
C ALA A 528 -49.78 -26.79 1.31
N PRO A 529 -50.82 -26.20 0.69
CA PRO A 529 -51.17 -26.49 -0.71
C PRO A 529 -50.02 -26.16 -1.66
N SER A 530 -49.82 -26.96 -2.71
CA SER A 530 -48.83 -26.65 -3.75
C SER A 530 -49.06 -25.26 -4.36
N GLY A 531 -47.99 -24.47 -4.46
CA GLY A 531 -48.02 -23.08 -4.91
C GLY A 531 -48.17 -22.03 -3.80
N THR A 532 -48.28 -22.45 -2.53
CA THR A 532 -48.17 -21.54 -1.38
C THR A 532 -46.77 -20.95 -1.34
N ALA A 533 -46.66 -19.63 -1.13
CA ALA A 533 -45.38 -18.94 -1.10
C ALA A 533 -44.62 -19.30 0.17
N CYS A 534 -43.33 -19.61 0.03
CA CYS A 534 -42.44 -19.97 1.13
C CYS A 534 -41.10 -19.26 0.99
N GLY A 535 -40.41 -19.05 2.11
CA GLY A 535 -39.16 -18.31 2.20
C GLY A 535 -39.35 -16.85 2.61
N ASN A 536 -38.36 -16.28 3.30
CA ASN A 536 -38.30 -14.85 3.56
C ASN A 536 -37.80 -14.10 2.30
N SER A 537 -38.15 -12.83 2.14
CA SER A 537 -37.59 -11.98 1.08
C SER A 537 -36.13 -11.59 1.36
N SER A 538 -35.36 -12.46 2.01
CA SER A 538 -33.94 -12.22 2.29
C SER A 538 -33.11 -12.77 1.13
N PHE A 539 -32.12 -11.99 0.71
CA PHE A 539 -31.50 -12.08 -0.61
C PHE A 539 -30.72 -13.38 -0.90
N CYS A 540 -30.48 -14.26 0.09
CA CYS A 540 -29.96 -15.63 -0.12
C CYS A 540 -31.06 -16.67 -0.43
N GLY A 541 -32.33 -16.38 -0.12
CA GLY A 541 -33.47 -17.23 -0.39
C GLY A 541 -34.39 -16.56 -1.41
N GLY A 542 -34.33 -16.97 -2.68
CA GLY A 542 -35.39 -16.57 -3.62
C GLY A 542 -36.76 -17.00 -3.10
N SER A 543 -37.81 -16.21 -3.33
CA SER A 543 -39.19 -16.61 -2.99
C SER A 543 -39.53 -17.95 -3.69
N GLY A 544 -39.82 -18.98 -2.91
CA GLY A 544 -40.12 -20.33 -3.39
C GLY A 544 -41.63 -20.64 -3.37
N THR A 545 -41.97 -21.84 -3.85
CA THR A 545 -43.33 -22.38 -3.72
C THR A 545 -43.31 -23.78 -3.14
N CYS A 546 -44.25 -24.08 -2.24
CA CYS A 546 -44.39 -25.42 -1.69
C CYS A 546 -44.82 -26.44 -2.77
N ASP A 547 -44.29 -27.66 -2.69
CA ASP A 547 -44.80 -28.83 -3.42
C ASP A 547 -45.81 -29.64 -2.59
N ASP A 548 -46.44 -30.65 -3.20
CA ASP A 548 -47.44 -31.50 -2.52
C ASP A 548 -46.85 -32.38 -1.41
N ASP A 549 -45.52 -32.51 -1.34
CA ASP A 549 -44.79 -33.26 -0.32
C ASP A 549 -44.35 -32.39 0.87
N GLY A 550 -44.71 -31.10 0.89
CA GLY A 550 -44.38 -30.17 1.98
C GLY A 550 -42.98 -29.55 1.86
N ARG A 551 -42.33 -29.60 0.69
CA ARG A 551 -41.00 -29.01 0.48
C ARG A 551 -41.12 -27.62 -0.17
N CYS A 552 -40.37 -26.65 0.36
CA CYS A 552 -40.21 -25.35 -0.30
C CYS A 552 -39.28 -25.49 -1.51
N LEU A 553 -39.83 -25.43 -2.73
CA LEU A 553 -39.03 -25.44 -3.96
C LEU A 553 -38.59 -24.01 -4.29
N ALA A 554 -37.35 -23.67 -3.94
CA ALA A 554 -36.75 -22.38 -4.27
C ALA A 554 -36.49 -22.25 -5.78
N ALA A 555 -36.90 -21.12 -6.36
CA ALA A 555 -36.61 -20.80 -7.75
C ALA A 555 -35.16 -20.29 -7.87
N ASN A 556 -34.22 -21.20 -8.13
CA ASN A 556 -32.77 -20.99 -8.31
C ASN A 556 -31.98 -20.67 -7.03
N LEU A 557 -31.60 -21.73 -6.29
CA LEU A 557 -30.49 -21.69 -5.34
C LEU A 557 -29.20 -22.02 -6.10
N VAL A 558 -28.26 -21.09 -6.15
CA VAL A 558 -26.87 -21.39 -6.48
C VAL A 558 -26.07 -21.08 -5.23
N ALA A 559 -25.30 -22.04 -4.72
CA ALA A 559 -24.28 -21.77 -3.72
C ALA A 559 -23.26 -20.80 -4.32
N GLY A 560 -22.98 -19.69 -3.63
CA GLY A 560 -22.05 -18.69 -4.12
C GLY A 560 -22.27 -17.33 -3.49
N ASP A 561 -21.21 -16.53 -3.52
CA ASP A 561 -21.21 -15.18 -2.97
C ASP A 561 -21.85 -14.21 -3.96
N TYR A 562 -22.50 -13.15 -3.47
CA TYR A 562 -23.09 -12.10 -4.30
C TYR A 562 -22.98 -10.71 -3.65
N CYS A 563 -23.07 -9.67 -4.48
CA CYS A 563 -22.94 -8.29 -4.03
C CYS A 563 -24.29 -7.67 -3.62
N ASP A 564 -24.36 -7.12 -2.40
CA ASP A 564 -25.54 -6.41 -1.87
C ASP A 564 -25.14 -5.07 -1.26
N GLY A 565 -25.52 -3.96 -1.90
CA GLY A 565 -25.29 -2.62 -1.34
C GLY A 565 -23.82 -2.28 -1.07
N GLY A 566 -22.86 -2.92 -1.76
CA GLY A 566 -21.43 -2.78 -1.51
C GLY A 566 -20.87 -3.75 -0.45
N GLN A 567 -21.63 -4.75 -0.03
CA GLN A 567 -21.21 -5.83 0.85
C GLN A 567 -21.15 -7.14 0.06
N LEU A 568 -20.19 -8.00 0.37
CA LEU A 568 -20.11 -9.37 -0.14
C LEU A 568 -20.87 -10.28 0.84
N VAL A 569 -21.91 -10.94 0.34
CA VAL A 569 -22.76 -11.83 1.12
C VAL A 569 -22.47 -13.27 0.72
N HIS A 570 -22.13 -14.10 1.71
CA HIS A 570 -21.88 -15.54 1.52
C HIS A 570 -23.16 -16.32 1.82
N CYS A 571 -23.63 -17.13 0.86
CA CYS A 571 -24.79 -18.00 1.05
C CYS A 571 -24.36 -19.49 1.10
N ASP A 572 -24.95 -20.26 2.01
CA ASP A 572 -24.67 -21.70 2.19
C ASP A 572 -25.28 -22.62 1.11
N GLY A 573 -26.01 -22.07 0.14
CA GLY A 573 -26.74 -22.83 -0.87
C GLY A 573 -28.04 -23.50 -0.37
N ASN A 574 -28.36 -23.37 0.91
CA ASN A 574 -29.61 -23.81 1.55
C ASN A 574 -30.53 -22.63 1.91
N GLY A 575 -30.18 -21.42 1.47
CA GLY A 575 -30.96 -20.19 1.72
C GLY A 575 -30.52 -19.42 2.98
N GLY A 576 -29.44 -19.83 3.65
CA GLY A 576 -28.86 -19.14 4.80
C GLY A 576 -27.69 -18.24 4.42
N GLU A 577 -27.66 -17.03 5.00
CA GLU A 577 -26.48 -16.16 5.02
C GLU A 577 -25.50 -16.68 6.08
N THR A 578 -24.28 -17.03 5.67
CA THR A 578 -23.23 -17.54 6.59
C THR A 578 -22.32 -16.43 7.08
N SER A 579 -22.09 -15.40 6.25
CA SER A 579 -21.21 -14.28 6.55
C SER A 579 -21.48 -13.10 5.63
N ARG A 580 -21.25 -11.89 6.13
CA ARG A 580 -21.38 -10.64 5.37
C ARG A 580 -20.16 -9.77 5.62
N VAL A 581 -19.51 -9.38 4.53
CA VAL A 581 -18.29 -8.59 4.53
C VAL A 581 -18.58 -7.22 3.93
N ASN A 582 -18.28 -6.15 4.66
CA ASN A 582 -18.33 -4.79 4.11
C ASN A 582 -17.21 -4.61 3.10
N CYS A 583 -17.54 -4.38 1.83
CA CYS A 583 -16.54 -4.05 0.83
C CYS A 583 -16.42 -2.52 0.74
N ALA A 584 -15.35 -1.96 1.29
CA ALA A 584 -15.12 -0.51 1.35
C ALA A 584 -15.21 0.18 -0.03
N LEU A 585 -14.95 -0.54 -1.12
CA LEU A 585 -14.91 -0.02 -2.49
C LEU A 585 -15.99 -0.64 -3.39
N GLY A 586 -17.00 -1.25 -2.76
CA GLY A 586 -18.06 -2.00 -3.44
C GLY A 586 -17.65 -3.42 -3.78
N CYS A 587 -18.55 -4.13 -4.44
CA CYS A 587 -18.42 -5.56 -4.75
C CYS A 587 -18.69 -5.76 -6.25
N VAL A 588 -18.10 -6.79 -6.87
CA VAL A 588 -18.35 -7.15 -8.27
C VAL A 588 -18.93 -8.56 -8.41
N ASP A 589 -20.03 -8.68 -9.15
CA ASP A 589 -20.58 -9.97 -9.55
C ASP A 589 -19.87 -10.47 -10.82
N ALA A 590 -18.98 -11.46 -10.67
CA ALA A 590 -18.25 -12.08 -11.77
C ALA A 590 -18.35 -13.60 -11.67
N ALA A 591 -18.90 -14.27 -12.70
CA ALA A 591 -18.91 -15.74 -12.69
C ALA A 591 -17.46 -16.29 -12.68
N PRO A 592 -17.11 -17.27 -11.82
CA PRO A 592 -17.99 -18.11 -11.02
C PRO A 592 -18.26 -17.66 -9.56
N SER A 593 -17.74 -16.53 -9.07
CA SER A 593 -17.97 -16.03 -7.70
C SER A 593 -17.88 -14.50 -7.60
N SER A 594 -18.82 -13.89 -6.87
CA SER A 594 -18.72 -12.47 -6.52
C SER A 594 -17.66 -12.22 -5.46
N ARG A 595 -17.09 -11.01 -5.43
CA ARG A 595 -16.00 -10.66 -4.51
C ARG A 595 -15.98 -9.18 -4.16
N CYS A 596 -15.35 -8.84 -3.04
CA CYS A 596 -15.10 -7.44 -2.72
C CYS A 596 -14.15 -6.81 -3.77
N ARG A 597 -14.38 -5.55 -4.13
CA ARG A 597 -13.29 -4.74 -4.68
C ARG A 597 -12.41 -4.36 -3.51
N GLN A 598 -11.31 -5.07 -3.34
CA GLN A 598 -10.19 -4.62 -2.52
C GLN A 598 -8.94 -4.91 -3.32
N VAL A 599 -8.03 -3.94 -3.33
CA VAL A 599 -6.66 -4.15 -3.79
C VAL A 599 -5.99 -4.96 -2.70
N ASP A 600 -5.54 -6.17 -3.02
CA ASP A 600 -4.68 -6.93 -2.12
C ASP A 600 -3.25 -6.35 -2.20
N PRO A 601 -2.71 -5.72 -1.14
CA PRO A 601 -1.38 -5.12 -1.20
C PRO A 601 -0.30 -6.20 -1.40
N ALA A 602 0.55 -6.07 -2.41
CA ALA A 602 1.47 -7.15 -2.79
C ALA A 602 2.49 -7.58 -1.70
N ASN A 603 2.93 -6.66 -0.84
CA ASN A 603 4.00 -6.94 0.14
C ASN A 603 3.57 -6.82 1.61
N VAL A 604 2.30 -6.56 1.89
CA VAL A 604 1.79 -6.38 3.25
C VAL A 604 0.42 -7.02 3.37
N GLU A 605 0.05 -7.46 4.58
CA GLU A 605 -1.23 -8.13 4.80
C GLU A 605 -2.42 -7.22 4.47
N SER A 606 -3.45 -7.77 3.84
CA SER A 606 -4.59 -7.01 3.31
C SER A 606 -5.44 -6.34 4.38
N ASN A 607 -5.39 -6.84 5.61
CA ASN A 607 -6.02 -6.21 6.79
C ASN A 607 -5.42 -4.82 7.11
N LEU A 608 -4.20 -4.52 6.66
CA LEU A 608 -3.53 -3.24 6.92
C LEU A 608 -4.04 -2.10 6.01
N LEU A 609 -4.58 -2.39 4.82
CA LEU A 609 -4.98 -1.35 3.84
C LEU A 609 -5.98 -0.32 4.39
N CYS A 610 -6.85 -0.76 5.30
CA CYS A 610 -7.85 0.09 5.96
C CYS A 610 -7.69 0.11 7.49
N ALA A 611 -6.50 -0.21 8.01
CA ALA A 611 -6.23 -0.17 9.45
C ALA A 611 -6.12 1.26 10.01
N GLY A 612 -5.83 2.24 9.14
CA GLY A 612 -5.78 3.66 9.51
C GLY A 612 -7.16 4.28 9.70
N THR A 613 -7.29 5.14 10.72
CA THR A 613 -8.56 5.84 11.03
C THR A 613 -8.54 7.32 10.66
N THR A 614 -7.41 7.85 10.20
CA THR A 614 -7.22 9.27 9.86
C THR A 614 -6.72 9.45 8.43
N ALA A 615 -6.97 10.63 7.86
CA ALA A 615 -6.39 11.04 6.58
C ALA A 615 -4.98 11.61 6.79
N LEU A 616 -4.07 11.34 5.86
CA LEU A 616 -2.76 12.01 5.78
C LEU A 616 -2.85 13.18 4.79
N VAL A 617 -2.48 14.37 5.23
CA VAL A 617 -2.32 15.56 4.39
C VAL A 617 -0.94 16.14 4.63
N ILE A 618 -0.17 16.32 3.56
CA ILE A 618 1.15 16.97 3.58
C ILE A 618 1.10 18.17 2.64
N ASP A 619 0.96 19.37 3.21
CA ASP A 619 0.84 20.65 2.49
C ASP A 619 2.08 21.55 2.64
N ALA A 620 3.08 21.08 3.39
CA ALA A 620 4.39 21.69 3.55
C ALA A 620 5.49 20.61 3.53
N PRO A 621 6.75 20.96 3.18
CA PRO A 621 7.82 19.98 3.08
C PRO A 621 7.96 19.12 4.34
N ALA A 622 8.09 17.81 4.14
CA ALA A 622 8.09 16.84 5.23
C ALA A 622 9.10 15.72 4.99
N THR A 623 9.47 15.06 6.09
CA THR A 623 10.35 13.91 6.10
C THR A 623 9.62 12.69 6.66
N ILE A 624 9.71 11.57 5.96
CA ILE A 624 9.28 10.25 6.45
C ILE A 624 10.55 9.48 6.84
N ASP A 625 10.71 9.13 8.12
CA ASP A 625 11.80 8.29 8.60
C ASP A 625 11.31 6.85 8.83
N THR A 626 11.68 5.97 7.91
CA THR A 626 11.33 4.53 7.96
C THR A 626 12.08 3.75 9.04
N SER A 627 13.06 4.37 9.71
CA SER A 627 13.79 3.77 10.82
C SER A 627 13.07 3.99 12.14
N SER A 628 12.59 5.21 12.37
CA SER A 628 11.84 5.59 13.58
C SER A 628 10.35 5.38 13.47
N GLY A 629 9.79 5.36 12.25
CA GLY A 629 8.34 5.27 12.03
C GLY A 629 7.64 6.62 12.08
N ASP A 630 8.36 7.74 11.94
CA ASP A 630 7.80 9.09 12.03
C ASP A 630 7.59 9.75 10.66
N ILE A 631 6.52 10.55 10.57
CA ILE A 631 6.31 11.55 9.52
C ILE A 631 6.31 12.92 10.19
N VAL A 632 7.23 13.81 9.79
CA VAL A 632 7.45 15.10 10.47
C VAL A 632 7.58 16.20 9.42
N TYR A 633 6.98 17.37 9.67
CA TYR A 633 7.30 18.55 8.86
C TYR A 633 8.77 18.95 9.03
N ASP A 634 9.40 19.44 7.97
CA ASP A 634 10.81 19.87 8.03
C ASP A 634 10.99 21.09 8.96
N ALA A 635 9.94 21.90 9.12
CA ALA A 635 9.88 22.99 10.10
C ALA A 635 9.71 22.52 11.56
N GLY A 636 9.52 21.22 11.76
CA GLY A 636 9.19 20.57 13.03
C GLY A 636 7.69 20.37 13.21
N GLY A 637 7.34 19.30 13.93
CA GLY A 637 5.96 18.89 14.20
C GLY A 637 5.67 17.51 13.64
N LEU A 638 5.29 16.58 14.52
CA LEU A 638 4.91 15.21 14.15
C LEU A 638 3.54 15.24 13.46
N ILE A 639 3.48 14.67 12.25
CA ILE A 639 2.26 14.50 11.46
C ILE A 639 1.61 13.17 11.80
N ALA A 640 2.40 12.09 11.75
CA ALA A 640 1.96 10.74 12.02
C ALA A 640 3.12 9.88 12.54
N HIS A 641 2.79 8.84 13.27
CA HIS A 641 3.72 7.81 13.72
C HIS A 641 3.14 6.43 13.44
N SER A 642 3.99 5.45 13.15
CA SER A 642 3.61 4.06 13.05
C SER A 642 4.70 3.15 13.63
N ASP A 643 4.27 2.14 14.39
CA ASP A 643 5.10 1.04 14.87
C ASP A 643 4.97 -0.22 13.99
N THR A 644 4.18 -0.15 12.90
CA THR A 644 3.84 -1.32 12.08
C THR A 644 5.00 -1.67 11.15
N ILE A 645 5.67 -2.78 11.46
CA ILE A 645 6.76 -3.33 10.65
C ILE A 645 6.40 -4.73 10.16
N VAL A 646 6.37 -4.91 8.84
CA VAL A 646 6.03 -6.20 8.21
C VAL A 646 7.29 -6.89 7.72
N SER A 647 7.45 -8.17 8.05
CA SER A 647 8.61 -8.96 7.59
C SER A 647 8.44 -9.42 6.15
N GLN A 648 9.53 -9.39 5.38
CA GLN A 648 9.57 -9.89 4.00
C GLN A 648 10.42 -11.14 3.88
N PRO A 649 10.16 -12.02 2.90
CA PRO A 649 11.06 -13.12 2.58
C PRO A 649 12.43 -12.59 2.11
N ASN A 650 13.50 -13.34 2.40
CA ASN A 650 14.87 -13.03 1.95
C ASN A 650 14.91 -12.96 0.41
N PRO A 651 15.49 -11.90 -0.22
CA PRO A 651 16.37 -10.86 0.35
C PRO A 651 15.73 -9.55 0.79
N GLY A 652 14.41 -9.52 0.94
CA GLY A 652 13.65 -8.38 1.45
C GLY A 652 14.05 -7.95 2.85
N ARG A 653 13.91 -6.65 3.14
CA ARG A 653 14.07 -6.08 4.48
C ARG A 653 12.68 -5.85 5.08
N PRO A 654 12.52 -5.82 6.41
CA PRO A 654 11.23 -5.49 7.00
C PRO A 654 10.74 -4.12 6.51
N ILE A 655 9.48 -4.04 6.08
CA ILE A 655 8.83 -2.85 5.54
C ILE A 655 8.24 -2.02 6.67
N MET A 656 8.42 -0.71 6.61
CA MET A 656 7.71 0.24 7.47
C MET A 656 6.36 0.60 6.83
N VAL A 657 5.26 0.33 7.53
CA VAL A 657 3.89 0.51 7.00
C VAL A 657 3.19 1.67 7.69
N PHE A 658 2.62 2.57 6.90
CA PHE A 658 1.65 3.57 7.37
C PHE A 658 0.32 3.35 6.68
N SER A 659 -0.77 3.42 7.45
CA SER A 659 -2.12 3.19 6.94
C SER A 659 -3.02 4.37 7.27
N PHE A 660 -3.81 4.82 6.30
CA PHE A 660 -4.66 6.01 6.39
C PHE A 660 -6.01 5.78 5.69
N THR A 661 -6.99 6.66 5.93
CA THR A 661 -8.27 6.64 5.22
C THR A 661 -8.18 7.26 3.82
N SER A 662 -7.37 8.30 3.66
CA SER A 662 -7.00 8.96 2.38
C SER A 662 -5.60 9.55 2.53
N ILE A 663 -4.88 9.76 1.41
CA ILE A 663 -3.56 10.39 1.41
C ILE A 663 -3.53 11.51 0.37
N ASP A 664 -3.13 12.71 0.78
CA ASP A 664 -2.92 13.87 -0.09
C ASP A 664 -1.53 14.48 0.18
N ILE A 665 -0.68 14.52 -0.84
CA ILE A 665 0.68 15.05 -0.77
C ILE A 665 0.83 16.17 -1.79
N ALA A 666 0.75 17.40 -1.30
CA ALA A 666 0.83 18.64 -2.08
C ALA A 666 2.17 19.38 -1.89
N ALA A 667 3.08 18.86 -1.06
CA ALA A 667 4.43 19.38 -0.88
C ALA A 667 5.48 18.27 -0.86
N ASP A 668 6.73 18.62 -1.15
CA ASP A 668 7.80 17.63 -1.32
C ASP A 668 8.07 16.82 -0.05
N VAL A 669 8.26 15.51 -0.23
CA VAL A 669 8.50 14.55 0.85
C VAL A 669 9.86 13.89 0.67
N SER A 670 10.72 14.02 1.67
CA SER A 670 11.98 13.28 1.74
C SER A 670 11.78 11.99 2.53
N VAL A 671 12.04 10.83 1.91
CA VAL A 671 11.99 9.54 2.60
C VAL A 671 13.40 9.09 2.94
N ILE A 672 13.64 8.85 4.23
CA ILE A 672 14.92 8.40 4.76
C ILE A 672 14.76 7.12 5.58
N GLY A 673 15.89 6.59 6.03
CA GLY A 673 15.94 5.43 6.91
C GLY A 673 16.28 4.14 6.18
N THR A 674 16.13 3.03 6.88
CA THR A 674 16.75 1.74 6.50
C THR A 674 15.79 0.69 5.98
N ARG A 675 14.48 0.97 6.04
CA ARG A 675 13.39 0.04 5.68
C ARG A 675 12.66 0.52 4.43
N PRO A 676 12.18 -0.38 3.55
CA PRO A 676 11.24 0.00 2.51
C PRO A 676 10.01 0.69 3.12
N LEU A 677 9.39 1.59 2.37
CA LEU A 677 8.18 2.31 2.77
C LEU A 677 6.95 1.69 2.10
N ALA A 678 5.91 1.40 2.86
CA ALA A 678 4.55 1.17 2.34
C ALA A 678 3.59 2.22 2.90
N LEU A 679 2.96 3.00 2.01
CA LEU A 679 1.85 3.89 2.35
C LEU A 679 0.55 3.28 1.82
N LEU A 680 -0.34 2.95 2.74
CA LEU A 680 -1.61 2.32 2.46
C LEU A 680 -2.75 3.30 2.71
N SER A 681 -3.70 3.35 1.78
CA SER A 681 -4.90 4.14 1.92
C SER A 681 -6.14 3.32 1.65
N CYS A 682 -7.15 3.42 2.51
CA CYS A 682 -8.44 2.78 2.26
C CYS A 682 -9.18 3.44 1.07
N GLY A 683 -8.97 4.75 0.88
CA GLY A 683 -9.55 5.56 -0.18
C GLY A 683 -8.51 5.97 -1.23
N ASP A 684 -8.58 7.21 -1.68
CA ASP A 684 -7.73 7.75 -2.74
C ASP A 684 -6.36 8.21 -2.21
N ILE A 685 -5.36 8.13 -3.09
CA ILE A 685 -4.04 8.74 -2.92
C ILE A 685 -3.83 9.77 -4.03
N SER A 686 -3.57 11.03 -3.66
CA SER A 686 -3.24 12.13 -4.59
C SER A 686 -1.82 12.64 -4.33
N LEU A 687 -1.01 12.73 -5.38
CA LEU A 687 0.35 13.29 -5.34
C LEU A 687 0.48 14.47 -6.30
N ASP A 688 0.59 15.68 -5.75
CA ASP A 688 0.85 16.92 -6.47
C ASP A 688 2.25 17.49 -6.18
N ALA A 689 3.08 16.73 -5.46
CA ALA A 689 4.50 17.02 -5.22
C ALA A 689 5.40 15.77 -5.32
N VAL A 690 6.70 15.91 -5.03
CA VAL A 690 7.67 14.82 -5.21
C VAL A 690 7.91 14.03 -3.93
N ILE A 691 7.79 12.71 -4.00
CA ILE A 691 8.33 11.78 -3.00
C ILE A 691 9.74 11.38 -3.42
N ASN A 692 10.74 11.79 -2.63
CA ASN A 692 12.14 11.50 -2.87
C ASN A 692 12.68 10.42 -1.91
N ALA A 693 12.88 9.23 -2.44
CA ALA A 693 13.46 8.06 -1.77
C ALA A 693 14.84 7.69 -2.33
N CYS A 694 15.59 8.65 -2.88
CA CYS A 694 16.92 8.40 -3.41
C CYS A 694 17.94 8.01 -2.35
N GLY A 695 18.97 7.26 -2.76
CA GLY A 695 20.22 7.16 -2.01
C GLY A 695 20.92 8.51 -1.94
N ARG A 696 21.77 8.73 -0.94
CA ARG A 696 22.52 9.98 -0.76
C ARG A 696 23.97 9.70 -0.42
N ALA A 697 24.89 10.19 -1.25
CA ALA A 697 26.30 9.87 -1.12
C ALA A 697 26.49 8.35 -0.97
N ASN A 698 27.09 7.88 0.13
CA ASN A 698 27.26 6.45 0.39
C ASN A 698 26.09 5.78 1.12
N LEU A 699 25.07 6.53 1.53
CA LEU A 699 23.91 6.00 2.27
C LEU A 699 22.81 5.56 1.31
N GLY A 700 22.29 4.36 1.52
CA GLY A 700 21.14 3.86 0.79
C GLY A 700 19.86 4.64 1.13
N GLY A 701 18.94 4.70 0.17
CA GLY A 701 17.56 5.13 0.43
C GLY A 701 16.81 4.11 1.30
N PRO A 702 15.52 4.37 1.63
CA PRO A 702 14.69 3.47 2.44
C PRO A 702 14.68 2.04 1.88
N GLY A 703 15.23 1.08 2.61
CA GLY A 703 15.35 -0.32 2.15
C GLY A 703 16.46 -0.59 1.13
N GLY A 704 17.12 0.44 0.63
CA GLY A 704 18.33 0.37 -0.17
C GLY A 704 19.55 -0.03 0.65
N ARG A 705 20.66 -0.31 -0.04
CA ARG A 705 21.94 -0.66 0.60
C ARG A 705 22.94 0.46 0.45
N ASP A 706 23.70 0.69 1.51
CA ASP A 706 24.83 1.60 1.50
C ASP A 706 25.89 1.17 0.49
N GLY A 707 26.58 2.16 -0.05
CA GLY A 707 27.74 1.97 -0.92
C GLY A 707 28.98 1.55 -0.13
N GLY A 708 29.90 0.88 -0.82
CA GLY A 708 31.12 0.35 -0.22
C GLY A 708 32.04 1.45 0.32
N ALA A 709 32.54 1.22 1.54
CA ALA A 709 33.56 2.05 2.17
C ALA A 709 34.97 1.69 1.70
N SER A 710 35.91 2.64 1.82
CA SER A 710 37.34 2.36 1.66
C SER A 710 37.94 1.73 2.92
N GLU A 711 38.52 0.54 2.84
CA GLU A 711 39.37 0.00 3.92
C GLU A 711 40.86 0.10 3.56
N SER A 712 41.68 0.46 4.55
CA SER A 712 43.13 0.73 4.45
C SER A 712 44.00 -0.46 3.99
N ASP A 713 43.42 -1.66 3.89
CA ASP A 713 44.15 -2.91 3.62
C ASP A 713 43.99 -3.43 2.18
N GLY A 714 43.38 -2.64 1.28
CA GLY A 714 43.33 -2.95 -0.16
C GLY A 714 42.52 -4.20 -0.51
N ILE A 715 41.63 -4.65 0.38
CA ILE A 715 40.69 -5.74 0.15
C ILE A 715 39.32 -5.22 0.61
N GLY A 716 38.50 -4.71 -0.32
CA GLY A 716 37.14 -4.29 0.02
C GLY A 716 36.33 -5.47 0.56
N TYR A 717 35.94 -5.41 1.84
CA TYR A 717 34.98 -6.35 2.41
C TYR A 717 33.54 -5.91 2.12
N TYR A 718 32.71 -6.92 1.92
CA TYR A 718 31.33 -6.96 1.44
C TYR A 718 30.30 -6.29 2.36
N SER A 719 30.31 -4.96 2.48
CA SER A 719 29.12 -4.22 2.94
C SER A 719 28.71 -3.24 1.85
N GLY A 720 27.80 -3.70 0.99
CA GLY A 720 27.52 -3.12 -0.32
C GLY A 720 27.78 -4.19 -1.36
N TYR A 721 26.78 -4.51 -2.16
CA TYR A 721 26.80 -5.69 -3.02
C TYR A 721 27.67 -5.50 -4.28
N GLY A 722 28.15 -4.28 -4.58
CA GLY A 722 29.20 -4.04 -5.58
C GLY A 722 30.57 -4.50 -5.09
N ARG A 723 31.29 -5.30 -5.90
CA ARG A 723 32.63 -5.74 -5.51
C ARG A 723 33.61 -4.57 -5.63
N GLY A 724 34.32 -4.24 -4.55
CA GLY A 724 35.46 -3.32 -4.62
C GLY A 724 36.61 -3.90 -5.44
N GLY A 725 37.39 -3.05 -6.09
CA GLY A 725 38.58 -3.48 -6.84
C GLY A 725 39.65 -4.08 -5.91
N PRO A 726 40.22 -5.27 -6.18
CA PRO A 726 41.29 -5.83 -5.36
C PRO A 726 42.55 -4.97 -5.46
N GLY A 727 42.94 -4.34 -4.35
CA GLY A 727 44.24 -3.71 -4.17
C GLY A 727 45.33 -4.75 -3.96
N ARG A 728 45.74 -5.49 -5.00
CA ARG A 728 46.85 -6.44 -4.87
C ARG A 728 47.80 -6.47 -6.05
N ASN A 729 48.89 -5.70 -5.92
CA ASN A 729 50.28 -6.16 -5.99
C ASN A 729 51.20 -4.95 -5.83
N ASN A 730 52.43 -5.19 -5.38
CA ASN A 730 53.64 -4.35 -5.17
C ASN A 730 53.96 -3.21 -6.19
N ASN A 731 52.99 -2.65 -6.88
CA ASN A 731 53.10 -1.60 -7.88
C ASN A 731 52.32 -0.36 -7.40
N PRO A 732 53.01 0.72 -6.99
CA PRO A 732 52.41 1.96 -6.48
C PRO A 732 51.43 2.70 -7.42
N TRP A 733 51.36 2.26 -8.67
CA TRP A 733 50.84 3.06 -9.76
C TRP A 733 49.51 2.56 -10.34
N SER A 734 48.85 1.57 -9.70
CA SER A 734 47.65 0.91 -10.25
C SER A 734 46.54 0.72 -9.21
N CYS A 735 45.41 1.42 -9.40
CA CYS A 735 44.21 1.33 -8.55
C CYS A 735 42.99 0.99 -9.42
N ALA A 736 42.14 0.08 -8.93
CA ALA A 736 40.94 -0.37 -9.64
C ALA A 736 39.69 0.42 -9.21
N GLY A 737 38.85 0.77 -10.19
CA GLY A 737 37.58 1.44 -9.96
C GLY A 737 36.55 0.51 -9.30
N GLY A 738 35.64 1.10 -8.53
CA GLY A 738 34.53 0.38 -7.91
C GLY A 738 33.47 -0.03 -8.95
N GLY A 739 32.91 -1.23 -8.83
CA GLY A 739 31.80 -1.67 -9.69
C GLY A 739 30.49 -0.96 -9.36
N GLY A 740 29.64 -0.70 -10.35
CA GLY A 740 28.34 -0.05 -10.16
C GLY A 740 27.31 -0.94 -9.47
N GLY A 741 26.35 -0.35 -8.76
CA GLY A 741 25.27 -1.08 -8.08
C GLY A 741 24.31 -1.77 -9.06
N ALA A 742 23.74 -2.90 -8.64
CA ALA A 742 22.69 -3.64 -9.35
C ALA A 742 21.34 -3.60 -8.60
N PHE A 743 20.22 -3.60 -9.32
CA PHE A 743 18.92 -3.80 -8.68
C PHE A 743 18.71 -5.28 -8.32
N GLY A 744 18.29 -5.56 -7.09
CA GLY A 744 17.89 -6.90 -6.65
C GLY A 744 19.00 -7.96 -6.54
N GLY A 745 20.28 -7.56 -6.51
CA GLY A 745 21.40 -8.50 -6.43
C GLY A 745 22.77 -7.86 -6.19
N ASP A 746 23.82 -8.67 -6.38
CA ASP A 746 25.22 -8.26 -6.33
C ASP A 746 25.52 -7.25 -7.47
N GLY A 747 26.18 -6.14 -7.15
CA GLY A 747 26.61 -5.13 -8.11
C GLY A 747 27.71 -5.62 -9.06
N GLY A 748 28.13 -4.74 -9.96
CA GLY A 748 29.22 -4.96 -10.90
C GLY A 748 30.53 -5.34 -10.21
N GLN A 749 31.39 -6.05 -10.95
CA GLN A 749 32.74 -6.36 -10.48
C GLN A 749 33.59 -5.08 -10.48
N GLY A 750 34.36 -4.85 -9.42
CA GLY A 750 35.44 -3.86 -9.43
C GLY A 750 36.53 -4.28 -10.43
N GLY A 751 37.30 -3.30 -10.92
CA GLY A 751 38.35 -3.54 -11.92
C GLY A 751 39.48 -4.48 -11.42
N ASP A 752 40.21 -5.12 -12.35
CA ASP A 752 41.37 -5.95 -12.01
C ASP A 752 42.65 -5.08 -11.90
N GLY A 753 43.25 -4.99 -10.70
CA GLY A 753 44.48 -4.23 -10.43
C GLY A 753 45.77 -4.83 -11.02
N GLY A 754 45.85 -4.99 -12.35
CA GLY A 754 46.97 -5.64 -13.07
C GLY A 754 47.41 -4.92 -14.35
N SER A 755 48.19 -5.59 -15.21
CA SER A 755 48.78 -5.03 -16.44
C SER A 755 47.77 -4.73 -17.57
N ASN A 756 46.49 -5.05 -17.37
CA ASN A 756 45.36 -4.66 -18.20
C ASN A 756 44.40 -3.90 -17.28
N TYR A 757 44.43 -2.58 -17.34
CA TYR A 757 43.77 -1.68 -16.38
C TYR A 757 42.29 -1.56 -16.75
N TYR A 758 41.41 -2.28 -16.06
CA TYR A 758 39.96 -2.21 -16.33
C TYR A 758 39.25 -1.25 -15.36
N GLY A 759 38.36 -0.41 -15.88
CA GLY A 759 37.39 0.36 -15.10
C GLY A 759 36.44 -0.52 -14.32
N GLY A 760 35.72 0.08 -13.36
CA GLY A 760 34.64 -0.61 -12.67
C GLY A 760 33.56 -1.04 -13.66
N ALA A 761 33.10 -2.29 -13.57
CA ALA A 761 32.00 -2.75 -14.42
C ALA A 761 30.72 -2.01 -14.05
N GLY A 762 29.93 -1.65 -15.06
CA GLY A 762 28.60 -1.07 -14.85
C GLY A 762 27.65 -2.03 -14.14
N GLY A 763 26.69 -1.45 -13.44
CA GLY A 763 25.63 -2.17 -12.77
C GLY A 763 24.67 -2.84 -13.74
N THR A 764 24.16 -4.00 -13.36
CA THR A 764 23.14 -4.74 -14.11
C THR A 764 21.79 -4.71 -13.39
N SER A 765 20.69 -4.51 -14.11
CA SER A 765 19.35 -4.65 -13.53
C SER A 765 18.95 -6.15 -13.48
N TYR A 766 18.93 -6.75 -12.29
CA TYR A 766 18.47 -8.14 -12.04
C TYR A 766 17.07 -8.15 -11.37
N GLY A 767 16.55 -9.31 -10.95
CA GLY A 767 15.28 -9.44 -10.22
C GLY A 767 14.06 -9.78 -11.07
N THR A 768 12.91 -10.01 -10.41
CA THR A 768 11.62 -10.30 -11.05
C THR A 768 10.83 -9.01 -11.30
N ALA A 769 9.80 -9.08 -12.13
CA ALA A 769 8.91 -7.96 -12.42
C ALA A 769 7.87 -7.70 -11.30
N GLU A 770 7.73 -8.63 -10.36
CA GLU A 770 6.63 -8.65 -9.38
C GLU A 770 6.89 -7.73 -8.18
N LEU A 771 8.15 -7.39 -7.87
CA LEU A 771 8.52 -6.62 -6.66
C LEU A 771 7.97 -7.23 -5.36
N GLU A 772 7.99 -8.56 -5.29
CA GLU A 772 7.68 -9.37 -4.12
C GLU A 772 8.87 -10.32 -3.86
N PRO A 773 9.73 -10.04 -2.88
CA PRO A 773 9.67 -8.89 -1.95
C PRO A 773 10.00 -7.54 -2.62
N LEU A 774 9.50 -6.46 -2.05
CA LEU A 774 9.86 -5.07 -2.35
C LEU A 774 11.32 -4.78 -1.98
N LEU A 775 12.16 -4.59 -3.00
CA LEU A 775 13.61 -4.42 -2.83
C LEU A 775 14.08 -3.01 -3.16
N GLY A 776 14.95 -2.47 -2.33
CA GLY A 776 15.75 -1.29 -2.66
C GLY A 776 16.91 -1.63 -3.58
N GLY A 777 17.58 -0.59 -4.08
CA GLY A 777 18.79 -0.69 -4.87
C GLY A 777 19.99 -1.13 -4.05
N SER A 778 21.00 -1.70 -4.71
CA SER A 778 22.29 -1.94 -4.07
C SER A 778 23.22 -0.74 -4.22
N GLY A 779 24.06 -0.54 -3.21
CA GLY A 779 25.15 0.42 -3.29
C GLY A 779 26.26 -0.04 -4.23
N GLY A 780 26.95 0.93 -4.85
CA GLY A 780 28.15 0.71 -5.64
C GLY A 780 29.35 0.28 -4.79
N GLY A 781 30.36 -0.29 -5.42
CA GLY A 781 31.62 -0.66 -4.78
C GLY A 781 32.52 0.55 -4.54
N GLY A 782 33.31 0.51 -3.47
CA GLY A 782 34.37 1.50 -3.25
C GLY A 782 35.53 1.34 -4.24
N GLY A 783 36.20 2.44 -4.55
CA GLY A 783 37.45 2.44 -5.34
C GLY A 783 38.64 1.87 -4.56
N GLY A 784 39.74 1.59 -5.26
CA GLY A 784 41.00 1.20 -4.65
C GLY A 784 41.92 2.38 -4.29
N ASP A 785 42.68 2.24 -3.19
CA ASP A 785 43.71 3.19 -2.73
C ASP A 785 45.11 2.54 -2.64
N TRP A 786 46.15 3.38 -2.71
CA TRP A 786 47.54 3.04 -2.39
C TRP A 786 48.05 3.86 -1.19
N GLY A 787 48.15 3.24 -0.01
CA GLY A 787 48.89 3.81 1.13
C GLY A 787 48.08 4.05 2.41
N GLY A 788 46.81 3.67 2.44
CA GLY A 788 45.94 3.81 3.63
C GLY A 788 45.22 5.15 3.69
N GLY A 789 45.10 5.85 2.56
CA GLY A 789 44.16 6.94 2.34
C GLY A 789 42.74 6.43 2.09
N SER A 790 41.75 7.32 2.17
CA SER A 790 40.35 6.98 1.93
C SER A 790 40.09 6.90 0.43
N ALA A 791 39.76 5.75 -0.14
CA ALA A 791 39.39 5.65 -1.55
C ALA A 791 38.03 6.31 -1.87
N GLY A 792 37.69 6.46 -3.16
CA GLY A 792 36.37 6.91 -3.58
C GLY A 792 35.26 6.00 -3.04
N TRP A 793 34.24 6.60 -2.41
CA TRP A 793 33.11 5.88 -1.82
C TRP A 793 32.16 5.36 -2.90
N GLY A 794 31.62 4.15 -2.73
CA GLY A 794 30.50 3.72 -3.55
C GLY A 794 29.25 4.55 -3.26
N GLY A 795 28.45 4.85 -4.30
CA GLY A 795 27.16 5.50 -4.15
C GLY A 795 26.13 4.57 -3.50
N GLY A 796 25.27 5.08 -2.63
CA GLY A 796 24.17 4.34 -2.00
C GLY A 796 23.07 3.98 -3.00
N GLY A 797 22.48 2.79 -2.81
CA GLY A 797 21.37 2.34 -3.65
C GLY A 797 20.06 3.06 -3.34
N GLY A 798 19.22 3.26 -4.34
CA GLY A 798 17.92 3.90 -4.22
C GLY A 798 16.94 3.13 -3.32
N GLY A 799 15.94 3.84 -2.80
CA GLY A 799 14.96 3.30 -1.88
C GLY A 799 13.90 2.42 -2.52
N ALA A 800 13.03 1.89 -1.68
CA ALA A 800 11.92 1.03 -2.04
C ALA A 800 10.62 1.63 -1.49
N VAL A 801 9.66 1.90 -2.38
CA VAL A 801 8.40 2.57 -2.04
C VAL A 801 7.24 1.80 -2.65
N GLN A 802 6.25 1.49 -1.82
CA GLN A 802 4.94 0.98 -2.22
C GLN A 802 3.87 1.99 -1.85
N LEU A 803 3.00 2.34 -2.80
CA LEU A 803 1.76 3.06 -2.57
C LEU A 803 0.59 2.17 -2.97
N THR A 804 -0.30 1.90 -2.02
CA THR A 804 -1.51 1.10 -2.28
C THR A 804 -2.74 1.91 -1.91
N ALA A 805 -3.53 2.28 -2.92
CA ALA A 805 -4.81 2.96 -2.76
C ALA A 805 -5.94 1.94 -2.88
N GLY A 806 -6.88 1.94 -1.95
CA GLY A 806 -8.15 1.25 -2.14
C GLY A 806 -8.95 1.90 -3.27
N GLY A 807 -8.88 3.22 -3.42
CA GLY A 807 -9.54 3.96 -4.49
C GLY A 807 -8.63 4.23 -5.70
N ALA A 808 -8.61 5.49 -6.12
CA ALA A 808 -7.75 6.00 -7.17
C ALA A 808 -6.38 6.42 -6.62
N LEU A 809 -5.32 6.06 -7.33
CA LEU A 809 -3.98 6.60 -7.15
C LEU A 809 -3.69 7.58 -8.29
N THR A 810 -3.48 8.85 -7.97
CA THR A 810 -3.23 9.91 -8.96
C THR A 810 -1.89 10.58 -8.69
N ILE A 811 -1.06 10.67 -9.72
CA ILE A 811 0.18 11.47 -9.73
C ILE A 811 -0.02 12.61 -10.72
N GLY A 812 -0.15 13.83 -10.20
CA GLY A 812 -0.38 15.05 -10.96
C GLY A 812 0.80 15.50 -11.84
N PRO A 813 0.62 16.57 -12.64
CA PRO A 813 1.69 17.13 -13.47
C PRO A 813 2.74 17.85 -12.61
N GLY A 814 4.02 17.67 -12.96
CA GLY A 814 5.15 18.26 -12.21
C GLY A 814 5.44 17.58 -10.87
N SER A 815 4.68 16.55 -10.50
CA SER A 815 4.86 15.74 -9.30
C SER A 815 5.45 14.38 -9.63
N GLY A 816 5.69 13.54 -8.61
CA GLY A 816 6.13 12.18 -8.87
C GLY A 816 6.87 11.49 -7.74
N ILE A 817 7.54 10.39 -8.10
CA ILE A 817 8.27 9.55 -7.16
C ILE A 817 9.64 9.27 -7.74
N THR A 818 10.69 9.49 -6.94
CA THR A 818 12.06 9.13 -7.30
C THR A 818 12.68 8.18 -6.29
N ALA A 819 13.22 7.06 -6.78
CA ALA A 819 13.95 6.05 -6.01
C ALA A 819 15.35 5.86 -6.62
N CYS A 820 16.07 6.96 -6.83
CA CYS A 820 17.32 6.98 -7.56
C CYS A 820 18.52 6.50 -6.74
N GLY A 821 19.52 5.93 -7.41
CA GLY A 821 20.82 5.62 -6.81
C GLY A 821 21.72 6.86 -6.75
N ALA A 822 22.56 6.94 -5.73
CA ALA A 822 23.52 8.04 -5.59
C ALA A 822 24.76 7.85 -6.47
N GLY A 823 25.41 8.96 -6.80
CA GLY A 823 26.67 8.99 -7.52
C GLY A 823 27.84 8.40 -6.73
N GLY A 824 28.81 7.84 -7.45
CA GLY A 824 30.07 7.36 -6.89
C GLY A 824 30.99 8.51 -6.51
N GLY A 825 31.61 8.41 -5.34
CA GLY A 825 32.51 9.42 -4.82
C GLY A 825 33.93 9.33 -5.40
N THR A 826 34.66 10.44 -5.22
CA THR A 826 36.11 10.56 -5.40
C THR A 826 36.73 11.05 -4.09
N ASN A 827 38.04 10.91 -3.93
CA ASN A 827 38.78 11.57 -2.85
C ASN A 827 40.02 12.26 -3.42
N ASN A 828 40.14 13.56 -3.15
CA ASN A 828 41.21 14.44 -3.66
C ASN A 828 42.27 14.74 -2.57
N ASP A 829 42.08 14.26 -1.34
CA ASP A 829 43.00 14.52 -0.23
C ASP A 829 44.30 13.69 -0.32
N VAL A 830 44.34 12.66 -1.16
CA VAL A 830 45.48 11.76 -1.34
C VAL A 830 45.64 11.47 -2.83
N GLU A 831 46.81 11.80 -3.39
CA GLU A 831 47.10 11.63 -4.82
C GLU A 831 46.94 10.17 -5.29
N GLY A 832 46.23 9.95 -6.39
CA GLY A 832 46.22 8.67 -7.10
C GLY A 832 45.19 7.64 -6.62
N ILE A 833 43.95 8.05 -6.41
CA ILE A 833 42.83 7.20 -5.98
C ILE A 833 41.91 6.83 -7.15
N ALA A 834 41.30 5.64 -7.12
CA ALA A 834 40.28 5.25 -8.09
C ALA A 834 38.86 5.67 -7.65
N GLY A 835 38.00 5.96 -8.63
CA GLY A 835 36.61 6.37 -8.39
C GLY A 835 35.74 5.24 -7.84
N GLY A 836 34.79 5.60 -6.96
CA GLY A 836 33.76 4.68 -6.48
C GLY A 836 32.68 4.43 -7.54
N GLY A 837 32.04 3.27 -7.51
CA GLY A 837 30.92 2.95 -8.39
C GLY A 837 29.63 3.65 -7.96
N GLY A 838 28.76 3.99 -8.92
CA GLY A 838 27.44 4.58 -8.63
C GLY A 838 26.47 3.55 -8.06
N GLY A 839 25.52 3.98 -7.23
CA GLY A 839 24.46 3.14 -6.68
C GLY A 839 23.35 2.85 -7.70
N SER A 840 22.67 1.71 -7.60
CA SER A 840 21.52 1.42 -8.47
C SER A 840 20.27 2.17 -8.02
N GLY A 841 19.33 2.39 -8.93
CA GLY A 841 17.96 2.72 -8.56
C GLY A 841 17.30 1.60 -7.76
N GLY A 842 16.19 1.92 -7.09
CA GLY A 842 15.43 1.00 -6.24
C GLY A 842 14.07 0.59 -6.82
N GLY A 843 13.14 0.20 -5.95
CA GLY A 843 11.86 -0.41 -6.34
C GLY A 843 10.69 0.53 -6.10
N ILE A 844 9.83 0.73 -7.10
CA ILE A 844 8.59 1.50 -6.95
C ILE A 844 7.42 0.61 -7.32
N LEU A 845 6.52 0.38 -6.37
CA LEU A 845 5.29 -0.38 -6.55
C LEU A 845 4.08 0.54 -6.35
N LEU A 846 3.24 0.66 -7.37
CA LEU A 846 2.03 1.49 -7.34
C LEU A 846 0.81 0.61 -7.55
N GLU A 847 -0.16 0.68 -6.65
CA GLU A 847 -1.32 -0.18 -6.66
C GLU A 847 -2.57 0.64 -6.39
N GLY A 848 -3.61 0.44 -7.20
CA GLY A 848 -4.87 1.14 -7.03
C GLY A 848 -5.96 0.57 -7.92
N VAL A 849 -7.23 0.85 -7.61
CA VAL A 849 -8.33 0.46 -8.50
C VAL A 849 -8.16 1.13 -9.87
N THR A 850 -7.79 2.42 -9.85
CA THR A 850 -7.31 3.16 -11.02
C THR A 850 -6.00 3.84 -10.68
N VAL A 851 -5.04 3.78 -11.59
CA VAL A 851 -3.77 4.52 -11.47
C VAL A 851 -3.66 5.49 -12.64
N THR A 852 -3.56 6.78 -12.33
CA THR A 852 -3.35 7.86 -13.31
C THR A 852 -2.03 8.55 -13.00
N ILE A 853 -1.18 8.69 -14.01
CA ILE A 853 0.14 9.31 -13.87
C ILE A 853 0.29 10.36 -14.97
N ASP A 854 0.32 11.62 -14.57
CA ASP A 854 0.67 12.80 -15.38
C ASP A 854 2.02 13.41 -14.97
N GLY A 855 2.66 12.85 -13.94
CA GLY A 855 3.99 13.21 -13.46
C GLY A 855 5.10 12.23 -13.87
N ILE A 856 6.16 12.19 -13.07
CA ILE A 856 7.37 11.38 -13.32
C ILE A 856 7.49 10.27 -12.27
N VAL A 857 7.76 9.04 -12.70
CA VAL A 857 8.18 7.94 -11.80
C VAL A 857 9.54 7.44 -12.25
N ALA A 858 10.56 7.66 -11.43
CA ALA A 858 11.96 7.42 -11.79
C ALA A 858 12.69 6.58 -10.73
N ALA A 859 13.36 5.52 -11.18
CA ALA A 859 14.26 4.69 -10.38
C ALA A 859 15.62 4.59 -11.08
N ASN A 860 16.23 5.73 -11.39
CA ASN A 860 17.48 5.77 -12.17
C ASN A 860 18.71 5.44 -11.32
N GLY A 861 19.73 4.84 -11.93
CA GLY A 861 21.02 4.60 -11.29
C GLY A 861 21.89 5.87 -11.28
N GLY A 862 22.79 5.96 -10.30
CA GLY A 862 23.78 7.03 -10.22
C GLY A 862 25.01 6.76 -11.10
N GLY A 863 25.75 7.80 -11.47
CA GLY A 863 27.01 7.70 -12.20
C GLY A 863 28.16 7.24 -11.31
N GLY A 864 29.20 6.65 -11.90
CA GLY A 864 30.45 6.32 -11.21
C GLY A 864 31.33 7.56 -11.03
N GLY A 865 32.18 7.58 -10.01
CA GLY A 865 33.16 8.65 -9.79
C GLY A 865 34.37 8.55 -10.72
N GLY A 866 35.00 9.69 -11.01
CA GLY A 866 36.25 9.76 -11.75
C GLY A 866 37.45 9.33 -10.90
N GLY A 867 38.52 8.87 -11.55
CA GLY A 867 39.81 8.58 -10.90
C GLY A 867 40.74 9.81 -10.88
N ASP A 868 41.58 9.92 -9.84
CA ASP A 868 42.54 11.01 -9.71
C ASP A 868 43.95 10.62 -10.19
N GLY A 869 44.54 11.50 -11.01
CA GLY A 869 45.90 11.42 -11.53
C GLY A 869 46.97 11.74 -10.49
N TYR A 870 48.24 11.47 -10.81
CA TYR A 870 49.36 11.74 -9.90
C TYR A 870 49.98 13.14 -10.14
N GLU A 871 50.24 13.90 -9.06
CA GLU A 871 50.86 15.24 -9.05
C GLU A 871 50.11 16.30 -9.88
N ASP A 872 48.79 16.19 -10.04
CA ASP A 872 47.98 17.19 -10.76
C ASP A 872 47.38 18.25 -9.81
N SER A 873 47.00 19.38 -10.40
CA SER A 873 46.37 20.53 -9.73
C SER A 873 44.86 20.61 -9.98
N ALA A 874 44.31 19.69 -10.78
CA ALA A 874 42.89 19.53 -11.02
C ALA A 874 42.37 18.31 -10.24
N ASP A 875 41.18 18.47 -9.67
CA ASP A 875 40.51 17.48 -8.84
C ASP A 875 39.57 16.61 -9.70
N ALA A 876 39.60 15.29 -9.51
CA ALA A 876 38.59 14.41 -10.09
C ALA A 876 37.20 14.74 -9.53
N THR A 877 36.15 14.46 -10.29
CA THR A 877 34.77 14.76 -9.85
C THR A 877 34.01 13.49 -9.43
N PRO A 878 33.10 13.59 -8.45
CA PRO A 878 32.10 12.55 -8.21
C PRO A 878 31.21 12.35 -9.45
N GLY A 879 30.55 11.19 -9.53
CA GLY A 879 29.44 10.97 -10.45
C GLY A 879 28.15 11.63 -9.94
N ASP A 880 27.21 11.85 -10.85
CA ASP A 880 25.90 12.43 -10.50
C ASP A 880 24.96 11.39 -9.87
N ASP A 881 24.03 11.85 -9.05
CA ASP A 881 22.89 11.04 -8.60
C ASP A 881 21.92 10.76 -9.78
N GLY A 882 21.13 9.70 -9.70
CA GLY A 882 20.14 9.38 -10.72
C GLY A 882 19.10 10.51 -10.91
N TYR A 883 18.90 10.98 -12.13
CA TYR A 883 18.00 12.10 -12.40
C TYR A 883 16.52 11.76 -12.16
N PHE A 884 15.74 12.75 -11.71
CA PHE A 884 14.28 12.69 -11.70
C PHE A 884 13.75 12.98 -13.11
N GLY A 885 13.75 11.95 -13.95
CA GLY A 885 13.41 12.05 -15.36
C GLY A 885 13.86 10.81 -16.12
N THR A 886 14.08 10.94 -17.42
CA THR A 886 14.51 9.82 -18.29
C THR A 886 16.00 9.82 -18.60
N SER A 887 16.70 10.90 -18.28
CA SER A 887 18.13 11.08 -18.53
C SER A 887 18.98 10.19 -17.64
N ARG A 888 20.12 9.76 -18.19
CA ARG A 888 21.14 9.00 -17.47
C ARG A 888 22.01 9.94 -16.64
N ALA A 889 22.31 9.56 -15.40
CA ALA A 889 23.30 10.26 -14.57
C ALA A 889 24.68 10.24 -15.23
N GLN A 890 25.38 11.37 -15.23
CA GLN A 890 26.73 11.43 -15.77
C GLN A 890 27.74 10.80 -14.81
N GLY A 891 28.75 10.14 -15.38
CA GLY A 891 29.92 9.74 -14.61
C GLY A 891 30.83 10.94 -14.34
N GLY A 892 31.58 10.87 -13.25
CA GLY A 892 32.54 11.91 -12.88
C GLY A 892 33.77 11.90 -13.79
N SER A 893 34.35 13.07 -14.03
CA SER A 893 35.54 13.21 -14.85
C SER A 893 36.81 12.86 -14.08
N GLY A 894 37.69 12.08 -14.72
CA GLY A 894 39.04 11.84 -14.24
C GLY A 894 40.00 12.99 -14.59
N THR A 895 41.20 12.96 -14.02
CA THR A 895 42.21 14.02 -14.20
C THR A 895 43.46 13.54 -14.94
N ALA A 896 44.09 14.44 -15.71
CA ALA A 896 45.25 14.12 -16.53
C ALA A 896 46.55 14.29 -15.71
N GLY A 897 47.15 13.19 -15.25
CA GLY A 897 48.32 13.24 -14.37
C GLY A 897 49.65 13.27 -15.13
N SER A 898 50.68 13.80 -14.46
CA SER A 898 52.05 13.91 -15.02
C SER A 898 52.70 12.56 -15.35
N TYR A 899 52.24 11.48 -14.71
CA TYR A 899 52.74 10.12 -14.88
C TYR A 899 51.66 9.11 -15.31
N ASN A 900 50.41 9.31 -14.89
CA ASN A 900 49.27 8.43 -15.16
C ASN A 900 47.98 9.26 -15.17
N ASP A 901 47.12 9.03 -16.15
CA ASP A 901 45.79 9.63 -16.24
C ASP A 901 44.78 8.86 -15.38
N GLY A 902 43.83 9.59 -14.80
CA GLY A 902 42.62 9.11 -14.17
C GLY A 902 41.51 8.88 -15.20
N GLY A 903 40.80 7.77 -15.08
CA GLY A 903 39.70 7.41 -15.96
C GLY A 903 38.38 8.05 -15.55
N ASP A 904 37.55 8.36 -16.53
CA ASP A 904 36.19 8.84 -16.32
C ASP A 904 35.27 7.74 -15.76
N GLY A 905 34.33 8.13 -14.91
CA GLY A 905 33.29 7.26 -14.38
C GLY A 905 32.26 6.90 -15.44
N GLY A 906 31.63 5.73 -15.27
CA GLY A 906 30.53 5.27 -16.13
C GLY A 906 29.21 5.96 -15.80
N ARG A 907 28.35 6.16 -16.80
CA ARG A 907 27.00 6.73 -16.62
C ARG A 907 26.03 5.76 -15.95
N GLY A 908 25.08 6.30 -15.20
CA GLY A 908 24.02 5.54 -14.55
C GLY A 908 22.92 5.06 -15.52
N GLY A 909 22.26 3.94 -15.21
CA GLY A 909 21.15 3.42 -16.00
C GLY A 909 19.87 4.26 -15.86
N ALA A 910 19.10 4.39 -16.94
CA ALA A 910 17.83 5.12 -16.96
C ALA A 910 16.81 4.54 -17.97
N ALA A 911 16.01 5.39 -18.64
CA ALA A 911 14.80 5.01 -19.38
C ALA A 911 15.03 4.00 -20.52
N ASP A 912 15.99 4.30 -21.40
CA ASP A 912 16.27 3.50 -22.61
C ASP A 912 17.48 2.57 -22.44
N GLU A 913 18.39 2.94 -21.54
CA GLU A 913 19.60 2.18 -21.22
C GLU A 913 19.60 1.90 -19.73
N PRO A 914 18.96 0.81 -19.28
CA PRO A 914 18.76 0.54 -17.86
C PRO A 914 20.03 0.02 -17.17
N TRP A 915 21.03 -0.40 -17.92
CA TRP A 915 22.31 -0.84 -17.36
C TRP A 915 23.23 0.36 -17.15
N GLY A 916 24.09 0.28 -16.14
CA GLY A 916 25.16 1.26 -15.96
C GLY A 916 26.28 1.03 -16.98
N ASP A 917 26.95 2.10 -17.39
CA ASP A 917 28.14 1.99 -18.23
C ASP A 917 29.35 1.61 -17.35
N PRO A 918 30.32 0.85 -17.89
CA PRO A 918 31.61 0.68 -17.23
C PRO A 918 32.36 2.02 -17.18
N GLY A 919 33.20 2.20 -16.15
CA GLY A 919 34.17 3.31 -16.11
C GLY A 919 35.32 3.08 -17.08
N GLU A 920 36.10 4.13 -17.38
CA GLU A 920 37.19 4.05 -18.34
C GLU A 920 38.43 3.31 -17.82
N ASP A 921 39.05 2.57 -18.74
CA ASP A 921 40.23 1.72 -18.57
C ASP A 921 41.53 2.55 -18.50
N MET A 922 41.80 3.16 -17.35
CA MET A 922 43.05 3.89 -17.08
C MET A 922 43.78 3.35 -15.85
N ARG A 923 45.04 3.77 -15.64
CA ARG A 923 45.88 3.27 -14.52
C ARG A 923 45.29 3.62 -13.15
N LYS A 924 44.50 4.69 -13.09
CA LYS A 924 43.63 5.06 -11.97
C LYS A 924 42.20 5.03 -12.53
N ALA A 925 41.55 3.87 -12.44
CA ALA A 925 40.36 3.60 -13.24
C ALA A 925 39.12 4.31 -12.68
N GLY A 926 38.19 4.69 -13.56
CA GLY A 926 36.90 5.25 -13.17
C GLY A 926 35.96 4.19 -12.59
N GLY A 927 35.04 4.62 -11.74
CA GLY A 927 33.98 3.75 -11.20
C GLY A 927 32.92 3.42 -12.24
N GLY A 928 32.30 2.24 -12.16
CA GLY A 928 31.15 1.88 -13.00
C GLY A 928 29.88 2.60 -12.56
N GLY A 929 29.01 2.96 -13.50
CA GLY A 929 27.69 3.53 -13.21
C GLY A 929 26.73 2.48 -12.65
N GLY A 930 25.80 2.88 -11.80
CA GLY A 930 24.77 2.00 -11.24
C GLY A 930 23.63 1.72 -12.22
N ALA A 931 22.95 0.59 -12.07
CA ALA A 931 21.81 0.23 -12.92
C ALA A 931 20.54 1.00 -12.54
N ALA A 932 19.59 1.11 -13.45
CA ALA A 932 18.22 1.47 -13.13
C ALA A 932 17.55 0.38 -12.27
N GLY A 933 16.63 0.82 -11.43
CA GLY A 933 15.75 0.02 -10.59
C GLY A 933 14.56 -0.56 -11.35
N ARG A 934 13.44 -0.73 -10.67
CA ARG A 934 12.22 -1.34 -11.24
C ARG A 934 10.96 -0.60 -10.81
N ILE A 935 9.98 -0.61 -11.70
CA ILE A 935 8.66 -0.04 -11.45
C ILE A 935 7.60 -1.10 -11.75
N ARG A 936 6.71 -1.34 -10.80
CA ARG A 936 5.52 -2.18 -10.99
C ARG A 936 4.29 -1.33 -10.73
N ILE A 937 3.32 -1.41 -11.65
CA ILE A 937 2.05 -0.70 -11.50
C ILE A 937 0.91 -1.70 -11.66
N ASN A 938 0.18 -1.95 -10.58
CA ASN A 938 -0.98 -2.83 -10.56
C ASN A 938 -2.26 -1.99 -10.59
N THR A 939 -3.16 -2.26 -11.54
CA THR A 939 -4.48 -1.59 -11.60
C THR A 939 -5.61 -2.60 -11.81
N ALA A 940 -6.85 -2.28 -11.44
CA ALA A 940 -7.98 -3.21 -11.67
C ALA A 940 -8.21 -3.55 -13.15
N SER A 941 -7.78 -2.67 -14.07
CA SER A 941 -7.92 -2.88 -15.51
C SER A 941 -6.65 -3.41 -16.18
N GLY A 942 -5.53 -3.45 -15.46
CA GLY A 942 -4.19 -3.67 -16.02
C GLY A 942 -3.66 -2.50 -16.87
N ASN A 943 -4.45 -1.44 -17.06
CA ASN A 943 -4.05 -0.25 -17.80
C ASN A 943 -3.84 0.95 -16.87
N VAL A 944 -2.89 1.79 -17.23
CA VAL A 944 -2.57 3.06 -16.57
C VAL A 944 -2.93 4.20 -17.51
N SER A 945 -3.55 5.25 -16.97
CA SER A 945 -3.93 6.46 -17.72
C SER A 945 -2.99 7.63 -17.45
N GLY A 946 -3.02 8.64 -18.31
CA GLY A 946 -2.24 9.87 -18.21
C GLY A 946 -1.14 9.99 -19.26
N SER A 947 -0.33 11.03 -19.15
CA SER A 947 0.78 11.38 -20.05
C SER A 947 2.15 10.84 -19.62
N PHE A 948 2.19 10.16 -18.46
CA PHE A 948 3.31 9.57 -17.72
C PHE A 948 4.71 9.56 -18.34
N THR A 949 5.69 9.98 -17.53
CA THR A 949 7.12 9.74 -17.76
C THR A 949 7.62 8.67 -16.80
N LEU A 950 8.03 7.52 -17.34
CA LEU A 950 8.51 6.37 -16.56
C LEU A 950 9.98 6.07 -16.90
N SER A 951 10.81 5.94 -15.87
CA SER A 951 12.22 5.58 -16.00
C SER A 951 12.61 4.53 -14.94
N PRO A 952 12.90 3.27 -15.30
CA PRO A 952 13.09 2.76 -16.66
C PRO A 952 11.80 2.76 -17.50
N SER A 953 11.92 2.78 -18.83
CA SER A 953 10.75 2.76 -19.71
C SER A 953 10.12 1.37 -19.75
N PRO A 954 8.80 1.24 -20.02
CA PRO A 954 8.16 -0.06 -20.19
C PRO A 954 8.79 -0.95 -21.29
N ALA A 955 9.42 -0.33 -22.30
CA ALA A 955 10.06 -1.05 -23.39
C ALA A 955 11.26 -1.91 -22.95
N THR A 956 11.87 -1.58 -21.80
CA THR A 956 12.96 -2.36 -21.21
C THR A 956 12.49 -3.65 -20.53
N GLY A 957 11.19 -3.77 -20.23
CA GLY A 957 10.63 -4.85 -19.43
C GLY A 957 10.94 -4.74 -17.92
N LEU A 958 11.60 -3.67 -17.47
CA LEU A 958 11.84 -3.39 -16.05
C LEU A 958 10.73 -2.56 -15.40
N THR A 959 9.93 -1.90 -16.23
CA THR A 959 8.65 -1.32 -15.84
C THR A 959 7.54 -2.20 -16.37
N THR A 960 6.68 -2.70 -15.48
CA THR A 960 5.62 -3.63 -15.86
C THR A 960 4.28 -3.24 -15.28
N PHE A 961 3.22 -3.66 -15.99
CA PHE A 961 1.84 -3.42 -15.60
C PHE A 961 1.18 -4.74 -15.21
N GLY A 962 0.36 -4.67 -14.17
CA GLY A 962 -0.32 -5.81 -13.57
C GLY A 962 -1.79 -5.55 -13.32
N ILE A 963 -2.53 -6.63 -13.09
CA ILE A 963 -3.86 -6.55 -12.52
C ILE A 963 -3.69 -6.65 -11.00
N VAL A 964 -4.37 -5.80 -10.24
CA VAL A 964 -4.41 -5.97 -8.77
C VAL A 964 -5.04 -7.31 -8.43
N ASP A 965 -4.42 -8.06 -7.55
CA ASP A 965 -5.06 -9.23 -6.98
C ASP A 965 -6.24 -8.77 -6.12
N SER A 966 -7.34 -9.50 -6.26
CA SER A 966 -8.59 -9.22 -5.57
C SER A 966 -8.92 -10.40 -4.70
N ILE A 967 -9.15 -10.14 -3.42
CA ILE A 967 -9.62 -11.12 -2.43
C ILE A 967 -11.08 -11.47 -2.74
#